data_AF-A0AAP0LGU4-F1
#
_entry.id   AF-A0AAP0LGU4-F1
#
_cell.length_a   1.000
_cell.length_b   1.000
_cell.length_c   1.000
_cell.angle_alpha   90.00
_cell.angle_beta   90.00
_cell.angle_gamma   90.00
#
_symmetry.space_group_name_H-M   'P 1'
#
loop_
_entity.id
_entity.type
_entity.pdbx_description
1 polymer ?
#
loop_
_entity_poly.entity_id
_entity_poly.type
_entity_poly.pdbx_seq_one_letter_code
_entity_poly.pdbx_strand_id
1 'polypeptide(L)'
;MASSLSGINLPSLSNVRSSSVSSFNGGRIPSWNLPFYTKRNFSRKIFAAKFTHDSDSSSSLTVASSEKALVPGGKRDVSSSSFGSLESPEATLEETQVFEEAIGISMEDDSVAEGEEISIPSGISSIEEQVINEVEYVPSEILGDEAMFVSLEASESAQKLRTKPRSVPPPGSGKRIYEIDSLLKGYRSHLDYRFSQYKKMRDLIDLHEGGLEAFSRGYEKLGFTRSATGVTYREWAPGAKSASLIGDFNNWNPNADVMTRNDFGVWEIFLPNNADGSPPIPHGSRVKIHMDTASGYKDSIPAWTKFSVQAPGEIPYNAIYYDPPEEEKYEFQHPQPKRPKSLRIYEAHVGMSSPEPKINTYASFRDDVLPRIKKLGYNAVQLMAIQEHSYYASFGYHVTNFFAPSSRFGTPEDLKSLIDKAHELGLLVLMDIVHSHSSNNVLDGLNMFDGTDGHYFHSGTRGYHWMWDSRLFNYGSWEVLRFLLSNVRWWLDEYKFDGFRFDGVTSMMYTHHGLQVAFSGNYNEYFGFATDVDAVVYLMLANDLIHGLFPEAVTVGEDVSGMPTFCIPVEDGGVGFDYRLHMAIADKWIENLKKRDEDWKMGDIVHTLTNRRWLEKCVSYAESHDQALVGDKTIAFWLMDKDMYDFMALDRPSTPLIDRGIALHKMIRLITMSLGGEGYLNFMGNEFGHPEWIDFPRCEQHLPNGKFVPGNNNSFDKCRRRFDLGDAEYLRYRGMQEFDQAMQHVEEKYGFMTSEHQYISRKDEGDRIIVYERGDLVFVFNFHWHNSYSDYRIGCSKPGKYKVILNSDDKLFGGFGRIDPEAEYFSSEGWYDDRPRSFLVYAPARTAVVYALMD
;
A
#
# COMPACT_ATOMS: atom_id res chain seq x y z
N MET A 1 46.75 6.68 -53.86
CA MET A 1 46.01 7.90 -54.24
C MET A 1 45.80 8.66 -52.93
N ALA A 2 46.63 9.65 -52.58
CA ALA A 2 46.51 11.08 -52.97
C ALA A 2 45.26 11.74 -52.33
N SER A 3 45.27 12.86 -51.57
CA SER A 3 46.28 13.76 -50.94
C SER A 3 45.52 14.83 -50.11
N SER A 4 46.01 15.63 -49.13
CA SER A 4 47.30 15.88 -48.43
C SER A 4 46.97 16.56 -47.05
N LEU A 5 47.81 16.58 -45.99
CA LEU A 5 48.88 17.56 -45.64
C LEU A 5 48.63 19.03 -46.11
N SER A 6 48.90 20.12 -45.37
CA SER A 6 49.55 20.35 -44.04
C SER A 6 49.44 21.85 -43.63
N GLY A 7 49.67 22.23 -42.35
CA GLY A 7 49.93 23.65 -41.98
C GLY A 7 50.06 23.93 -40.47
N ILE A 8 51.15 24.55 -40.02
CA ILE A 8 51.53 24.78 -38.60
C ILE A 8 52.10 26.21 -38.41
N ASN A 9 51.71 26.95 -37.34
CA ASN A 9 52.60 27.69 -36.40
C ASN A 9 51.96 28.87 -35.61
N LEU A 10 52.52 29.10 -34.42
CA LEU A 10 52.36 30.19 -33.42
C LEU A 10 53.46 31.29 -33.64
N PRO A 11 53.73 32.28 -32.74
CA PRO A 11 52.93 33.11 -31.80
C PRO A 11 53.28 34.64 -31.82
N SER A 12 52.58 35.49 -31.04
CA SER A 12 53.07 36.73 -30.34
C SER A 12 51.89 37.63 -29.89
N LEU A 13 51.95 38.59 -28.95
CA LEU A 13 52.59 38.84 -27.64
C LEU A 13 52.06 40.23 -27.18
N SER A 14 51.72 40.40 -25.89
CA SER A 14 51.65 41.67 -25.12
C SER A 14 50.90 42.93 -25.64
N ASN A 15 50.03 43.50 -24.80
CA ASN A 15 50.38 44.79 -24.17
C ASN A 15 49.65 45.08 -22.85
N VAL A 16 50.31 45.88 -22.00
CA VAL A 16 49.92 46.22 -20.62
C VAL A 16 49.45 47.66 -20.54
N ARG A 17 48.47 47.99 -19.66
CA ARG A 17 48.45 49.29 -18.97
C ARG A 17 47.76 49.25 -17.60
N SER A 18 48.51 49.68 -16.60
CA SER A 18 48.12 50.03 -15.22
C SER A 18 47.15 51.24 -15.18
N SER A 19 46.42 51.54 -14.10
CA SER A 19 47.02 51.93 -12.80
C SER A 19 46.02 52.22 -11.66
N SER A 20 46.53 52.08 -10.42
CA SER A 20 46.18 52.79 -9.15
C SER A 20 44.72 52.84 -8.68
N VAL A 21 44.33 52.17 -7.57
CA VAL A 21 44.63 52.47 -6.14
C VAL A 21 43.82 53.64 -5.56
N SER A 22 42.85 53.35 -4.69
CA SER A 22 42.93 53.70 -3.25
C SER A 22 41.69 53.22 -2.46
N SER A 23 41.95 52.80 -1.23
CA SER A 23 40.99 52.40 -0.19
C SER A 23 40.40 53.59 0.57
N PHE A 24 39.21 53.46 1.18
CA PHE A 24 39.01 53.88 2.58
C PHE A 24 37.78 53.22 3.25
N ASN A 25 37.91 52.89 4.53
CA ASN A 25 36.86 52.37 5.42
C ASN A 25 35.91 53.47 5.92
N GLY A 26 34.69 53.10 6.30
CA GLY A 26 33.83 53.93 7.16
C GLY A 26 32.37 53.50 7.23
N GLY A 27 32.01 52.63 8.19
CA GLY A 27 30.61 52.25 8.43
C GLY A 27 29.87 53.18 9.40
N ARG A 28 28.53 53.19 9.34
CA ARG A 28 27.61 53.49 10.47
C ARG A 28 26.14 53.20 10.11
N ILE A 29 25.49 52.44 10.98
CA ILE A 29 24.03 52.25 11.20
C ILE A 29 23.57 53.37 12.20
N PRO A 30 22.27 53.74 12.44
CA PRO A 30 20.96 53.18 12.00
C PRO A 30 19.90 54.19 11.47
N SER A 31 18.70 53.65 11.17
CA SER A 31 17.36 54.09 11.64
C SER A 31 16.30 54.64 10.66
N TRP A 32 15.23 53.85 10.50
CA TRP A 32 13.79 54.18 10.62
C TRP A 32 13.19 55.38 9.84
N ASN A 33 12.24 55.10 8.92
CA ASN A 33 10.79 55.30 9.17
C ASN A 33 9.91 54.96 7.95
N LEU A 34 8.72 54.38 8.20
CA LEU A 34 7.56 54.40 7.28
C LEU A 34 6.87 55.79 7.33
N PRO A 35 6.10 56.20 6.30
CA PRO A 35 4.63 56.14 6.46
C PRO A 35 3.75 55.89 5.21
N PHE A 36 2.68 55.12 5.43
CA PHE A 36 1.29 55.26 4.92
C PHE A 36 0.91 55.42 3.43
N TYR A 37 0.19 54.39 2.95
CA TYR A 37 -1.13 54.42 2.27
C TYR A 37 -1.63 55.69 1.56
N THR A 38 -2.11 55.51 0.33
CA THR A 38 -3.45 56.00 -0.09
C THR A 38 -4.16 55.00 -1.04
N LYS A 39 -5.47 54.80 -0.85
CA LYS A 39 -6.37 54.09 -1.80
C LYS A 39 -6.94 55.08 -2.81
N ARG A 40 -7.24 54.64 -4.04
CA ARG A 40 -8.33 55.20 -4.86
C ARG A 40 -8.91 54.15 -5.82
N ASN A 41 -10.23 53.98 -5.77
CA ASN A 41 -11.03 53.20 -6.73
C ASN A 41 -11.43 54.08 -7.94
N PHE A 42 -11.66 53.51 -9.13
CA PHE A 42 -13.01 53.34 -9.72
C PHE A 42 -13.04 52.82 -11.19
N SER A 43 -13.91 51.82 -11.43
CA SER A 43 -14.78 51.58 -12.61
C SER A 43 -14.27 51.41 -14.06
N ARG A 44 -14.47 50.17 -14.56
CA ARG A 44 -15.11 49.75 -15.85
C ARG A 44 -15.13 50.72 -17.05
N LYS A 45 -14.61 50.27 -18.20
CA LYS A 45 -15.41 49.66 -19.30
C LYS A 45 -14.55 49.05 -20.43
N ILE A 46 -15.22 48.25 -21.28
CA ILE A 46 -14.69 47.35 -22.31
C ILE A 46 -14.36 48.10 -23.62
N PHE A 47 -13.29 47.69 -24.31
CA PHE A 47 -13.25 47.64 -25.79
C PHE A 47 -12.30 46.53 -26.27
N ALA A 48 -12.62 45.90 -27.40
CA ALA A 48 -11.87 44.78 -27.97
C ALA A 48 -11.05 45.20 -29.21
N ALA A 49 -9.83 44.67 -29.35
CA ALA A 49 -9.07 44.66 -30.60
C ALA A 49 -8.08 43.48 -30.62
N LYS A 50 -7.88 42.86 -31.79
CA LYS A 50 -6.94 41.74 -32.01
C LYS A 50 -5.55 42.27 -32.39
N PHE A 51 -4.45 41.66 -31.91
CA PHE A 51 -3.61 40.70 -32.67
C PHE A 51 -2.22 40.45 -32.04
N THR A 52 -1.69 39.24 -32.33
CA THR A 52 -0.27 38.80 -32.38
C THR A 52 0.65 38.85 -31.15
N HIS A 53 1.32 37.70 -30.90
CA HIS A 53 2.73 37.45 -30.50
C HIS A 53 3.58 38.61 -29.93
N ASP A 54 4.41 38.44 -28.89
CA ASP A 54 5.10 37.21 -28.44
C ASP A 54 5.22 37.06 -26.91
N SER A 55 5.67 35.88 -26.48
CA SER A 55 5.91 35.51 -25.08
C SER A 55 7.16 36.15 -24.48
N ASP A 56 7.06 36.59 -23.23
CA ASP A 56 8.24 36.64 -22.34
C ASP A 56 7.87 36.26 -20.89
N SER A 57 8.86 35.72 -20.18
CA SER A 57 8.64 34.82 -19.03
C SER A 57 8.38 35.50 -17.68
N SER A 58 7.55 34.87 -16.84
CA SER A 58 7.65 34.99 -15.37
C SER A 58 7.31 33.66 -14.69
N SER A 59 8.16 33.27 -13.74
CA SER A 59 8.21 31.92 -13.17
C SER A 59 7.24 31.73 -12.01
N SER A 60 6.46 30.64 -12.04
CA SER A 60 5.79 30.08 -10.87
C SER A 60 6.16 28.61 -10.71
N LEU A 61 6.33 28.16 -9.46
CA LEU A 61 6.68 26.79 -9.12
C LEU A 61 5.47 25.86 -9.37
N THR A 62 5.56 25.04 -10.40
CA THR A 62 4.66 23.90 -10.60
C THR A 62 5.37 22.62 -10.15
N VAL A 63 4.80 21.96 -9.13
CA VAL A 63 5.04 20.52 -8.94
C VAL A 63 4.48 19.83 -10.19
N ALA A 64 5.25 18.93 -10.79
CA ALA A 64 4.87 18.29 -12.04
C ALA A 64 3.62 17.42 -11.83
N SER A 65 2.49 17.86 -12.38
CA SER A 65 1.33 17.00 -12.57
C SER A 65 1.72 15.84 -13.49
N SER A 66 1.48 14.60 -13.05
CA SER A 66 1.58 13.43 -13.92
C SER A 66 0.63 13.59 -15.10
N GLU A 67 1.15 13.82 -16.31
CA GLU A 67 0.39 13.79 -17.56
C GLU A 67 0.03 12.35 -17.97
N LYS A 68 -0.66 11.63 -17.08
CA LYS A 68 -1.32 10.34 -17.36
C LYS A 68 -2.78 10.37 -16.85
N ALA A 69 -3.50 11.46 -17.14
CA ALA A 69 -4.96 11.51 -17.09
C ALA A 69 -5.52 11.81 -18.50
N LEU A 70 -6.12 10.82 -19.15
CA LEU A 70 -6.80 10.99 -20.43
C LEU A 70 -8.15 11.69 -20.21
N VAL A 71 -8.13 13.03 -20.14
CA VAL A 71 -9.33 13.87 -19.99
C VAL A 71 -9.76 14.45 -21.35
N PRO A 72 -10.93 14.08 -21.90
CA PRO A 72 -11.49 14.76 -23.07
C PRO A 72 -12.15 16.09 -22.63
N GLY A 73 -11.50 17.21 -22.95
CA GLY A 73 -12.11 18.54 -22.78
C GLY A 73 -13.24 18.76 -23.78
N GLY A 74 -14.47 18.95 -23.30
CA GLY A 74 -15.66 19.12 -24.13
C GLY A 74 -16.36 20.47 -23.98
N LYS A 75 -15.93 21.49 -24.72
CA LYS A 75 -16.80 22.64 -25.04
C LYS A 75 -17.68 22.26 -26.23
N ARG A 76 -19.00 22.33 -26.08
CA ARG A 76 -19.96 22.22 -27.18
C ARG A 76 -20.50 23.61 -27.52
N ASP A 77 -20.00 24.20 -28.60
CA ASP A 77 -20.77 25.18 -29.35
C ASP A 77 -21.66 24.42 -30.33
N VAL A 78 -22.94 24.81 -30.41
CA VAL A 78 -23.95 24.15 -31.26
C VAL A 78 -24.09 24.93 -32.56
N SER A 79 -23.87 24.27 -33.71
CA SER A 79 -24.33 24.78 -35.01
C SER A 79 -24.80 23.63 -35.91
N SER A 80 -25.93 23.86 -36.56
CA SER A 80 -26.77 22.91 -37.28
C SER A 80 -26.34 22.56 -38.71
N SER A 81 -26.56 21.31 -39.11
CA SER A 81 -27.07 20.92 -40.45
C SER A 81 -27.36 19.41 -40.50
N SER A 82 -28.31 18.79 -41.20
CA SER A 82 -29.58 19.13 -41.87
C SER A 82 -29.97 17.91 -42.73
N PHE A 83 -31.24 17.49 -42.70
CA PHE A 83 -31.99 16.70 -43.72
C PHE A 83 -31.88 15.17 -43.91
N GLY A 84 -33.07 14.53 -43.76
CA GLY A 84 -33.60 13.35 -44.48
C GLY A 84 -33.32 11.97 -43.85
N SER A 85 -34.22 11.00 -43.76
CA SER A 85 -35.70 10.85 -43.97
C SER A 85 -36.10 9.40 -43.55
N LEU A 86 -37.35 8.95 -43.32
CA LEU A 86 -38.72 9.46 -43.49
C LEU A 86 -39.70 8.61 -42.60
N GLU A 87 -41.01 8.89 -42.68
CA GLU A 87 -42.19 8.09 -42.25
C GLU A 87 -42.54 7.87 -40.76
N SER A 88 -43.74 8.32 -40.40
CA SER A 88 -44.53 8.14 -39.16
C SER A 88 -45.79 7.29 -39.46
N PRO A 89 -46.67 6.94 -38.48
CA PRO A 89 -47.66 7.87 -37.88
C PRO A 89 -47.69 7.81 -36.34
N GLU A 90 -47.73 8.94 -35.63
CA GLU A 90 -48.93 9.69 -35.19
C GLU A 90 -49.85 8.99 -34.16
N ALA A 91 -49.81 9.52 -32.92
CA ALA A 91 -50.99 9.72 -32.08
C ALA A 91 -50.77 11.04 -31.31
N THR A 92 -51.66 12.01 -31.52
CA THR A 92 -51.61 13.36 -30.94
C THR A 92 -52.37 13.43 -29.61
N LEU A 93 -51.97 14.37 -28.74
CA LEU A 93 -52.88 15.23 -27.97
C LEU A 93 -52.11 16.45 -27.41
N GLU A 94 -52.83 17.53 -27.14
CA GLU A 94 -52.33 18.91 -27.22
C GLU A 94 -51.84 19.54 -25.89
N GLU A 95 -50.98 20.56 -26.06
CA GLU A 95 -50.81 21.83 -25.33
C GLU A 95 -51.46 22.00 -23.92
N THR A 96 -50.83 22.71 -22.97
CA THR A 96 -50.83 24.20 -22.94
C THR A 96 -49.85 24.78 -21.90
N GLN A 97 -49.45 26.05 -22.10
CA GLN A 97 -48.53 26.88 -21.29
C GLN A 97 -49.23 28.22 -20.93
N VAL A 98 -48.94 29.03 -19.91
CA VAL A 98 -47.75 29.29 -19.06
C VAL A 98 -48.19 29.87 -17.69
N PHE A 99 -47.23 30.22 -16.82
CA PHE A 99 -47.16 31.38 -15.90
C PHE A 99 -47.14 31.21 -14.37
N GLU A 100 -46.33 32.11 -13.79
CA GLU A 100 -45.86 32.27 -12.41
C GLU A 100 -46.86 33.05 -11.54
N GLU A 101 -46.79 32.88 -10.21
CA GLU A 101 -46.32 33.97 -9.33
C GLU A 101 -46.02 33.47 -7.90
N ALA A 102 -45.21 34.23 -7.17
CA ALA A 102 -44.70 33.88 -5.85
C ALA A 102 -45.34 34.73 -4.73
N ILE A 103 -45.57 34.12 -3.56
CA ILE A 103 -45.74 34.82 -2.28
C ILE A 103 -44.94 34.06 -1.22
N GLY A 104 -44.00 34.75 -0.55
CA GLY A 104 -43.35 34.27 0.66
C GLY A 104 -43.94 34.93 1.90
N ILE A 105 -43.82 34.27 3.05
CA ILE A 105 -44.09 34.84 4.38
C ILE A 105 -42.91 34.50 5.32
N SER A 106 -42.60 35.44 6.19
CA SER A 106 -41.45 35.45 7.11
C SER A 106 -41.71 34.76 8.45
N MET A 107 -40.62 34.62 9.22
CA MET A 107 -40.59 34.20 10.62
C MET A 107 -41.36 35.13 11.56
N GLU A 108 -41.76 34.62 12.71
CA GLU A 108 -41.83 35.36 13.97
C GLU A 108 -41.48 34.43 15.15
N ASP A 109 -40.75 34.95 16.13
CA ASP A 109 -40.33 34.27 17.38
C ASP A 109 -41.47 34.25 18.41
N ASP A 110 -41.40 33.37 19.42
CA ASP A 110 -41.68 33.84 20.79
C ASP A 110 -40.98 33.03 21.91
N SER A 111 -40.98 33.65 23.08
CA SER A 111 -39.92 33.69 24.08
C SER A 111 -40.05 32.77 25.32
N VAL A 112 -38.87 32.38 25.83
CA VAL A 112 -38.42 32.21 27.24
C VAL A 112 -39.45 32.07 28.39
N ALA A 113 -39.23 31.07 29.25
CA ALA A 113 -39.53 31.14 30.69
C ALA A 113 -38.47 30.37 31.52
N GLU A 114 -38.20 30.81 32.75
CA GLU A 114 -37.07 30.38 33.61
C GLU A 114 -37.46 29.37 34.71
N GLY A 115 -36.45 28.68 35.27
CA GLY A 115 -36.38 28.37 36.71
C GLY A 115 -36.75 26.95 37.18
N GLU A 116 -35.76 26.18 37.65
CA GLU A 116 -35.48 26.03 39.10
C GLU A 116 -34.20 25.20 39.35
N GLU A 117 -33.36 25.66 40.29
CA GLU A 117 -32.21 24.90 40.83
C GLU A 117 -32.63 24.10 42.07
N ILE A 118 -32.09 22.90 42.26
CA ILE A 118 -32.01 22.24 43.58
C ILE A 118 -30.60 21.68 43.76
N SER A 119 -30.02 21.86 44.95
CA SER A 119 -28.62 21.57 45.24
C SER A 119 -28.38 21.07 46.68
N ILE A 120 -27.28 20.30 46.88
CA ILE A 120 -26.62 19.98 48.17
C ILE A 120 -27.42 18.98 49.09
N PRO A 121 -26.85 18.15 50.00
CA PRO A 121 -25.44 17.98 50.46
C PRO A 121 -24.78 16.60 50.32
N SER A 122 -23.49 16.60 50.62
CA SER A 122 -22.60 15.46 50.84
C SER A 122 -22.42 15.07 52.34
N GLY A 123 -22.09 13.80 52.59
CA GLY A 123 -21.13 13.39 53.63
C GLY A 123 -21.63 12.70 54.92
N ILE A 124 -21.16 11.45 55.15
CA ILE A 124 -20.20 11.04 56.22
C ILE A 124 -20.39 9.57 56.70
N SER A 125 -19.29 8.78 56.65
CA SER A 125 -18.98 7.55 57.43
C SER A 125 -19.83 6.26 57.23
N SER A 126 -19.35 5.02 57.44
CA SER A 126 -18.00 4.40 57.48
C SER A 126 -18.13 2.88 57.73
N ILE A 127 -17.01 2.12 57.55
CA ILE A 127 -16.66 0.77 58.10
C ILE A 127 -16.44 -0.33 57.03
N GLU A 128 -15.14 -0.65 56.82
CA GLU A 128 -14.44 -1.96 56.80
C GLU A 128 -15.18 -3.22 56.28
N GLU A 129 -14.59 -4.09 55.45
CA GLU A 129 -13.35 -4.86 55.71
C GLU A 129 -12.45 -5.07 54.47
N GLN A 130 -11.14 -5.23 54.72
CA GLN A 130 -10.15 -5.75 53.75
C GLN A 130 -9.58 -7.08 54.26
N VAL A 131 -9.37 -8.04 53.36
CA VAL A 131 -8.57 -9.24 53.64
C VAL A 131 -7.35 -9.24 52.71
N ILE A 132 -6.16 -9.16 53.31
CA ILE A 132 -4.87 -9.34 52.65
C ILE A 132 -4.21 -10.56 53.30
N ASN A 133 -3.82 -11.55 52.51
CA ASN A 133 -2.98 -12.65 52.98
C ASN A 133 -1.55 -12.45 52.45
N GLU A 134 -0.64 -12.15 53.36
CA GLU A 134 0.80 -12.34 53.14
C GLU A 134 1.14 -13.83 53.29
N VAL A 135 2.19 -14.29 52.61
CA VAL A 135 2.71 -15.68 52.72
C VAL A 135 4.13 -15.61 53.25
N GLU A 136 4.34 -16.06 54.49
CA GLU A 136 5.66 -16.20 55.07
C GLU A 136 6.43 -17.40 54.50
N TYR A 137 7.76 -17.27 54.52
CA TYR A 137 8.71 -18.24 53.98
C TYR A 137 9.43 -18.96 55.12
N VAL A 138 9.39 -20.29 55.16
CA VAL A 138 10.17 -21.11 56.11
C VAL A 138 10.87 -22.24 55.36
N PRO A 139 12.20 -22.37 55.43
CA PRO A 139 12.95 -23.43 54.75
C PRO A 139 13.04 -24.71 55.59
N SER A 140 13.12 -25.86 54.91
CA SER A 140 13.66 -27.10 55.48
C SER A 140 14.44 -27.86 54.40
N GLU A 141 15.40 -28.67 54.83
CA GLU A 141 16.56 -29.09 54.04
C GLU A 141 16.88 -30.58 54.32
N ILE A 142 17.62 -31.23 53.39
CA ILE A 142 18.44 -32.46 53.58
C ILE A 142 17.83 -33.88 53.28
N LEU A 143 18.53 -34.62 52.40
CA LEU A 143 18.56 -36.09 52.09
C LEU A 143 17.31 -36.77 51.47
N GLY A 144 17.41 -37.72 50.53
CA GLY A 144 18.57 -38.25 49.76
C GLY A 144 18.23 -39.51 48.92
N ASP A 145 18.91 -39.66 47.77
CA ASP A 145 19.19 -40.85 46.92
C ASP A 145 18.12 -41.83 46.31
N GLU A 146 18.50 -42.32 45.12
CA GLU A 146 18.14 -43.56 44.37
C GLU A 146 16.74 -43.77 43.71
N ALA A 147 16.67 -43.34 42.45
CA ALA A 147 16.47 -44.14 41.21
C ALA A 147 15.30 -45.15 41.00
N MET A 148 14.75 -45.05 39.77
CA MET A 148 13.93 -46.04 39.02
C MET A 148 12.54 -46.44 39.54
N PHE A 149 11.50 -45.90 38.89
CA PHE A 149 10.63 -46.72 38.03
C PHE A 149 9.99 -45.85 36.93
N VAL A 150 9.94 -46.36 35.70
CA VAL A 150 9.28 -45.68 34.57
C VAL A 150 7.84 -46.16 34.47
N SER A 151 6.87 -45.23 34.52
CA SER A 151 5.47 -45.51 34.20
C SER A 151 4.89 -44.47 33.23
N LEU A 152 4.28 -44.98 32.16
CA LEU A 152 3.69 -44.26 31.05
C LEU A 152 2.52 -43.34 31.44
N GLU A 153 2.78 -42.12 31.89
CA GLU A 153 1.77 -41.04 32.02
C GLU A 153 2.31 -39.68 31.54
N ALA A 154 2.97 -39.66 30.37
CA ALA A 154 3.56 -38.46 29.77
C ALA A 154 3.06 -38.20 28.34
N SER A 155 1.73 -38.17 28.15
CA SER A 155 1.14 -37.80 26.85
C SER A 155 -0.19 -37.00 26.90
N GLU A 156 -0.70 -36.60 28.07
CA GLU A 156 -1.99 -35.86 28.18
C GLU A 156 -1.89 -34.47 28.83
N SER A 157 -0.73 -34.03 29.31
CA SER A 157 -0.58 -32.72 29.97
C SER A 157 -0.10 -31.57 29.06
N ALA A 158 0.10 -31.83 27.76
CA ALA A 158 0.59 -30.83 26.79
C ALA A 158 -0.53 -29.94 26.18
N GLN A 159 -1.81 -30.26 26.39
CA GLN A 159 -2.95 -29.50 25.84
C GLN A 159 -3.77 -28.79 26.92
N LYS A 160 -3.30 -27.61 27.34
CA LYS A 160 -4.11 -26.43 27.76
C LYS A 160 -3.22 -25.29 28.27
N LEU A 161 -2.45 -24.66 27.37
CA LEU A 161 -2.21 -23.23 27.56
C LEU A 161 -3.57 -22.54 27.47
N ARG A 162 -4.07 -22.03 28.61
CA ARG A 162 -5.24 -21.13 28.64
C ARG A 162 -4.87 -19.83 27.93
N THR A 163 -5.10 -19.78 26.63
CA THR A 163 -5.17 -18.52 25.89
C THR A 163 -6.24 -17.65 26.57
N LYS A 164 -5.87 -16.42 26.97
CA LYS A 164 -6.88 -15.44 27.39
C LYS A 164 -7.83 -15.22 26.21
N PRO A 165 -9.15 -15.12 26.44
CA PRO A 165 -10.07 -14.74 25.36
C PRO A 165 -9.60 -13.41 24.77
N ARG A 166 -9.43 -13.37 23.44
CA ARG A 166 -9.08 -12.15 22.70
C ARG A 166 -10.29 -11.22 22.73
N SER A 167 -10.08 -9.95 23.09
CA SER A 167 -11.15 -8.95 23.17
C SER A 167 -10.63 -7.60 22.71
N VAL A 168 -11.35 -6.96 21.78
CA VAL A 168 -11.05 -5.59 21.36
C VAL A 168 -11.24 -4.63 22.55
N PRO A 169 -10.28 -3.73 22.86
CA PRO A 169 -10.41 -2.77 23.95
C PRO A 169 -11.55 -1.75 23.70
N PRO A 170 -12.03 -1.05 24.75
CA PRO A 170 -13.02 0.00 24.58
C PRO A 170 -12.42 1.23 23.86
N PRO A 171 -13.22 1.96 23.05
CA PRO A 171 -12.76 3.15 22.32
C PRO A 171 -12.15 4.26 23.19
N GLY A 172 -10.95 4.71 22.80
CA GLY A 172 -10.20 5.79 23.47
C GLY A 172 -10.83 7.19 23.40
N SER A 173 -10.03 8.21 23.70
CA SER A 173 -10.51 9.60 23.78
C SER A 173 -10.70 10.27 22.41
N GLY A 174 -9.90 9.88 21.43
CA GLY A 174 -9.87 10.50 20.11
C GLY A 174 -9.26 11.91 20.07
N LYS A 175 -8.53 12.35 21.12
CA LYS A 175 -8.07 13.75 21.26
C LYS A 175 -6.57 13.98 21.14
N ARG A 176 -5.72 12.95 21.29
CA ARG A 176 -4.25 13.11 21.31
C ARG A 176 -3.68 13.58 19.97
N ILE A 177 -4.38 13.33 18.86
CA ILE A 177 -4.04 13.93 17.56
C ILE A 177 -3.85 15.46 17.63
N TYR A 178 -4.60 16.18 18.48
CA TYR A 178 -4.47 17.65 18.64
C TYR A 178 -3.25 18.09 19.47
N GLU A 179 -2.59 17.16 20.14
CA GLU A 179 -1.33 17.36 20.87
C GLU A 179 -0.15 17.07 19.95
N ILE A 180 -0.26 16.02 19.12
CA ILE A 180 0.71 15.65 18.09
C ILE A 180 0.79 16.74 17.01
N ASP A 181 -0.37 17.23 16.53
CA ASP A 181 -0.45 18.28 15.52
C ASP A 181 -1.50 19.33 15.90
N SER A 182 -1.00 20.50 16.32
CA SER A 182 -1.85 21.61 16.75
C SER A 182 -2.65 22.26 15.60
N LEU A 183 -2.28 22.08 14.33
CA LEU A 183 -3.02 22.64 13.19
C LEU A 183 -4.37 21.96 12.98
N LEU A 184 -4.49 20.69 13.40
CA LEU A 184 -5.75 19.94 13.40
C LEU A 184 -6.84 20.60 14.27
N LYS A 185 -6.48 21.50 15.19
CA LYS A 185 -7.44 22.28 15.98
C LYS A 185 -8.32 23.20 15.13
N GLY A 186 -7.91 23.54 13.91
CA GLY A 186 -8.76 24.24 12.93
C GLY A 186 -9.90 23.38 12.36
N TYR A 187 -9.78 22.04 12.44
CA TYR A 187 -10.66 21.07 11.79
C TYR A 187 -11.42 20.18 12.78
N ARG A 188 -11.54 20.64 14.03
CA ARG A 188 -12.20 19.88 15.12
C ARG A 188 -13.63 19.47 14.80
N SER A 189 -14.41 20.30 14.11
CA SER A 189 -15.77 19.97 13.72
C SER A 189 -15.84 18.68 12.89
N HIS A 190 -14.98 18.54 11.88
CA HIS A 190 -14.88 17.35 11.05
C HIS A 190 -14.30 16.14 11.81
N LEU A 191 -13.19 16.35 12.53
CA LEU A 191 -12.46 15.28 13.22
C LEU A 191 -13.23 14.72 14.43
N ASP A 192 -13.85 15.58 15.24
CA ASP A 192 -14.69 15.17 16.37
C ASP A 192 -16.01 14.53 15.86
N TYR A 193 -16.56 14.98 14.71
CA TYR A 193 -17.68 14.30 14.06
C TYR A 193 -17.30 12.89 13.58
N ARG A 194 -16.20 12.75 12.83
CA ARG A 194 -15.65 11.44 12.39
C ARG A 194 -15.51 10.47 13.56
N PHE A 195 -14.84 10.90 14.63
CA PHE A 195 -14.64 10.06 15.81
C PHE A 195 -15.96 9.71 16.52
N SER A 196 -16.95 10.62 16.54
CA SER A 196 -18.28 10.33 17.07
C SER A 196 -19.05 9.29 16.25
N GLN A 197 -18.89 9.25 14.92
CA GLN A 197 -19.51 8.22 14.08
C GLN A 197 -18.85 6.84 14.29
N TYR A 198 -17.52 6.79 14.39
CA TYR A 198 -16.80 5.57 14.79
C TYR A 198 -17.29 5.05 16.14
N LYS A 199 -17.35 5.89 17.19
CA LYS A 199 -17.86 5.48 18.51
C LYS A 199 -19.29 4.96 18.44
N LYS A 200 -20.20 5.72 17.81
CA LYS A 200 -21.60 5.31 17.61
C LYS A 200 -21.72 3.95 16.93
N MET A 201 -20.95 3.70 15.86
CA MET A 201 -21.00 2.41 15.16
C MET A 201 -20.43 1.29 16.03
N ARG A 202 -19.31 1.54 16.73
CA ARG A 202 -18.70 0.58 17.65
C ARG A 202 -19.64 0.19 18.79
N ASP A 203 -20.29 1.18 19.41
CA ASP A 203 -21.25 1.00 20.51
C ASP A 203 -22.48 0.19 20.06
N LEU A 204 -22.98 0.43 18.83
CA LEU A 204 -24.07 -0.35 18.24
C LEU A 204 -23.67 -1.81 18.00
N ILE A 205 -22.45 -2.07 17.53
CA ILE A 205 -21.93 -3.43 17.32
C ILE A 205 -21.75 -4.15 18.67
N ASP A 206 -21.24 -3.47 19.69
CA ASP A 206 -21.15 -4.02 21.06
C ASP A 206 -22.55 -4.36 21.62
N LEU A 207 -23.54 -3.50 21.41
CA LEU A 207 -24.91 -3.69 21.90
C LEU A 207 -25.69 -4.82 21.19
N HIS A 208 -25.56 -4.92 19.87
CA HIS A 208 -26.44 -5.78 19.05
C HIS A 208 -25.80 -7.09 18.58
N GLU A 209 -24.47 -7.18 18.52
CA GLU A 209 -23.77 -8.31 17.89
C GLU A 209 -22.80 -9.04 18.85
N GLY A 210 -22.66 -8.55 20.10
CA GLY A 210 -21.67 -9.04 21.06
C GLY A 210 -20.27 -8.47 20.84
N GLY A 211 -20.15 -7.38 20.08
CA GLY A 211 -18.91 -6.66 19.83
C GLY A 211 -18.11 -7.13 18.63
N LEU A 212 -17.01 -6.42 18.36
CA LEU A 212 -16.25 -6.54 17.11
C LEU A 212 -15.71 -7.96 16.85
N GLU A 213 -15.34 -8.70 17.90
CA GLU A 213 -14.89 -10.10 17.78
C GLU A 213 -16.01 -10.99 17.20
N ALA A 214 -17.17 -11.02 17.85
CA ALA A 214 -18.32 -11.82 17.43
C ALA A 214 -18.92 -11.35 16.09
N PHE A 215 -18.90 -10.03 15.84
CA PHE A 215 -19.37 -9.45 14.57
C PHE A 215 -18.49 -9.84 13.38
N SER A 216 -17.17 -9.90 13.59
CA SER A 216 -16.18 -10.30 12.58
C SER A 216 -16.17 -11.81 12.26
N ARG A 217 -16.99 -12.62 12.94
CA ARG A 217 -17.12 -14.06 12.68
C ARG A 217 -18.35 -14.37 11.83
N GLY A 218 -18.69 -13.46 10.92
CA GLY A 218 -19.79 -13.60 9.96
C GLY A 218 -19.65 -14.84 9.07
N TYR A 219 -18.43 -15.26 8.75
CA TYR A 219 -18.14 -16.49 7.99
C TYR A 219 -18.47 -17.80 8.74
N GLU A 220 -18.78 -17.73 10.03
CA GLU A 220 -19.31 -18.85 10.82
C GLU A 220 -20.85 -18.89 10.82
N LYS A 221 -21.49 -17.93 10.15
CA LYS A 221 -22.96 -17.79 10.05
C LYS A 221 -23.44 -17.74 8.60
N LEU A 222 -22.82 -16.91 7.76
CA LEU A 222 -23.11 -16.72 6.34
C LEU A 222 -22.18 -17.55 5.46
N GLY A 223 -22.62 -17.81 4.22
CA GLY A 223 -22.03 -18.84 3.37
C GLY A 223 -22.41 -20.24 3.83
N PHE A 224 -21.55 -21.21 3.56
CA PHE A 224 -21.75 -22.60 3.96
C PHE A 224 -21.11 -22.90 5.32
N THR A 225 -21.88 -23.51 6.21
CA THR A 225 -21.46 -23.90 7.55
C THR A 225 -21.76 -25.39 7.77
N ARG A 226 -20.72 -26.17 8.11
CA ARG A 226 -20.82 -27.61 8.35
C ARG A 226 -21.14 -27.89 9.81
N SER A 227 -22.04 -28.84 10.06
CA SER A 227 -22.38 -29.34 11.39
C SER A 227 -22.37 -30.88 11.40
N ALA A 228 -22.41 -31.49 12.59
CA ALA A 228 -22.49 -32.94 12.72
C ALA A 228 -23.73 -33.56 12.04
N THR A 229 -24.82 -32.80 11.88
CA THR A 229 -26.11 -33.29 11.37
C THR A 229 -26.43 -32.87 9.93
N GLY A 230 -25.65 -31.97 9.32
CA GLY A 230 -25.98 -31.38 8.02
C GLY A 230 -25.14 -30.15 7.66
N VAL A 231 -25.55 -29.46 6.60
CA VAL A 231 -24.95 -28.20 6.14
C VAL A 231 -26.02 -27.12 6.19
N THR A 232 -25.71 -25.98 6.82
CA THR A 232 -26.53 -24.77 6.70
C THR A 232 -25.89 -23.82 5.71
N TYR A 233 -26.66 -23.34 4.74
CA TYR A 233 -26.29 -22.26 3.85
C TYR A 233 -27.12 -21.02 4.18
N ARG A 234 -26.45 -19.86 4.36
CA ARG A 234 -27.11 -18.56 4.50
C ARG A 234 -26.52 -17.52 3.56
N GLU A 235 -27.37 -16.64 3.05
CA GLU A 235 -26.95 -15.57 2.16
C GLU A 235 -27.78 -14.31 2.35
N TRP A 236 -27.14 -13.14 2.29
CA TRP A 236 -27.84 -11.86 2.32
C TRP A 236 -28.25 -11.46 0.89
N ALA A 237 -29.55 -11.38 0.64
CA ALA A 237 -30.12 -11.01 -0.66
C ALA A 237 -31.51 -10.35 -0.47
N PRO A 238 -31.56 -9.12 0.07
CA PRO A 238 -32.80 -8.47 0.45
C PRO A 238 -33.68 -8.12 -0.76
N GLY A 239 -33.11 -7.88 -1.94
CA GLY A 239 -33.85 -7.62 -3.19
C GLY A 239 -34.41 -8.84 -3.92
N ALA A 240 -34.05 -10.07 -3.50
CA ALA A 240 -34.63 -11.29 -4.04
C ALA A 240 -36.05 -11.53 -3.50
N LYS A 241 -36.94 -12.05 -4.35
CA LYS A 241 -38.33 -12.43 -4.01
C LYS A 241 -38.45 -13.88 -3.55
N SER A 242 -37.65 -14.76 -4.15
CA SER A 242 -37.45 -16.15 -3.78
C SER A 242 -35.97 -16.50 -4.00
N ALA A 243 -35.46 -17.47 -3.24
CA ALA A 243 -34.14 -18.02 -3.44
C ALA A 243 -34.13 -19.55 -3.24
N SER A 244 -33.27 -20.24 -3.98
CA SER A 244 -33.01 -21.68 -3.84
C SER A 244 -31.52 -21.94 -3.95
N LEU A 245 -31.01 -22.94 -3.23
CA LEU A 245 -29.65 -23.44 -3.42
C LEU A 245 -29.64 -24.43 -4.58
N ILE A 246 -28.73 -24.28 -5.54
CA ILE A 246 -28.58 -25.19 -6.68
C ILE A 246 -27.13 -25.65 -6.83
N GLY A 247 -26.93 -26.84 -7.39
CA GLY A 247 -25.59 -27.34 -7.67
C GLY A 247 -25.60 -28.77 -8.17
N ASP A 248 -24.41 -29.36 -8.27
CA ASP A 248 -24.25 -30.75 -8.73
C ASP A 248 -25.01 -31.73 -7.81
N PHE A 249 -25.07 -31.44 -6.50
CA PHE A 249 -25.75 -32.28 -5.49
C PHE A 249 -27.27 -32.45 -5.71
N ASN A 250 -27.95 -31.47 -6.35
CA ASN A 250 -29.39 -31.50 -6.62
C ASN A 250 -29.74 -31.48 -8.12
N ASN A 251 -28.77 -31.83 -8.98
CA ASN A 251 -28.89 -31.77 -10.44
C ASN A 251 -29.33 -30.38 -10.96
N TRP A 252 -28.90 -29.31 -10.28
CA TRP A 252 -29.19 -27.91 -10.63
C TRP A 252 -30.70 -27.58 -10.68
N ASN A 253 -31.53 -28.27 -9.89
CA ASN A 253 -32.98 -28.06 -9.89
C ASN A 253 -33.38 -26.90 -8.96
N PRO A 254 -33.87 -25.75 -9.48
CA PRO A 254 -34.22 -24.58 -8.67
C PRO A 254 -35.45 -24.78 -7.76
N ASN A 255 -36.16 -25.90 -7.89
CA ASN A 255 -37.35 -26.22 -7.09
C ASN A 255 -37.08 -27.27 -6.00
N ALA A 256 -35.86 -27.82 -5.90
CA ALA A 256 -35.53 -28.86 -4.94
C ALA A 256 -35.28 -28.28 -3.53
N ASP A 257 -34.39 -27.29 -3.44
CA ASP A 257 -33.80 -26.82 -2.19
C ASP A 257 -34.09 -25.32 -1.98
N VAL A 258 -35.37 -25.01 -1.76
CA VAL A 258 -35.89 -23.64 -1.60
C VAL A 258 -35.53 -23.07 -0.21
N MET A 259 -35.03 -21.84 -0.18
CA MET A 259 -34.57 -21.15 1.03
C MET A 259 -35.71 -20.33 1.70
N THR A 260 -35.58 -20.09 3.00
CA THR A 260 -36.50 -19.25 3.78
C THR A 260 -35.85 -17.90 4.11
N ARG A 261 -36.56 -16.79 3.87
CA ARG A 261 -36.11 -15.41 4.14
C ARG A 261 -36.50 -14.95 5.54
N ASN A 262 -35.58 -14.29 6.26
CA ASN A 262 -35.88 -13.60 7.51
C ASN A 262 -36.23 -12.11 7.31
N ASP A 263 -36.57 -11.40 8.39
CA ASP A 263 -36.99 -9.99 8.36
C ASP A 263 -35.90 -9.03 7.84
N PHE A 264 -34.62 -9.42 7.91
CA PHE A 264 -33.48 -8.62 7.43
C PHE A 264 -33.07 -8.96 5.98
N GLY A 265 -33.79 -9.87 5.31
CA GLY A 265 -33.49 -10.28 3.93
C GLY A 265 -32.33 -11.28 3.81
N VAL A 266 -31.97 -11.95 4.91
CA VAL A 266 -31.08 -13.12 4.87
C VAL A 266 -31.93 -14.36 4.56
N TRP A 267 -31.49 -15.13 3.57
CA TRP A 267 -32.05 -16.41 3.19
C TRP A 267 -31.29 -17.54 3.87
N GLU A 268 -31.98 -18.56 4.37
CA GLU A 268 -31.40 -19.75 5.01
C GLU A 268 -31.99 -21.04 4.42
N ILE A 269 -31.14 -22.08 4.31
CA ILE A 269 -31.57 -23.47 4.19
C ILE A 269 -30.65 -24.38 5.02
N PHE A 270 -31.23 -25.40 5.65
CA PHE A 270 -30.51 -26.50 6.27
C PHE A 270 -30.74 -27.80 5.48
N LEU A 271 -29.65 -28.40 5.01
CA LEU A 271 -29.66 -29.71 4.37
C LEU A 271 -29.17 -30.74 5.40
N PRO A 272 -29.98 -31.75 5.78
CA PRO A 272 -29.52 -32.82 6.67
C PRO A 272 -28.50 -33.72 5.95
N ASN A 273 -27.69 -34.45 6.72
CA ASN A 273 -26.86 -35.53 6.16
C ASN A 273 -27.71 -36.57 5.40
N ASN A 274 -27.08 -37.23 4.44
CA ASN A 274 -27.65 -38.38 3.75
C ASN A 274 -27.91 -39.53 4.75
N ALA A 275 -28.72 -40.51 4.34
CA ALA A 275 -29.11 -41.64 5.20
C ALA A 275 -27.93 -42.53 5.67
N ASP A 276 -26.78 -42.45 5.00
CA ASP A 276 -25.51 -43.10 5.37
C ASP A 276 -24.62 -42.25 6.29
N GLY A 277 -25.04 -41.02 6.62
CA GLY A 277 -24.29 -40.06 7.41
C GLY A 277 -23.37 -39.12 6.62
N SER A 278 -23.23 -39.31 5.30
CA SER A 278 -22.40 -38.44 4.45
C SER A 278 -22.97 -37.02 4.32
N PRO A 279 -22.12 -36.00 4.03
CA PRO A 279 -22.58 -34.63 3.77
C PRO A 279 -23.58 -34.56 2.60
N PRO A 280 -24.62 -33.72 2.68
CA PRO A 280 -25.60 -33.56 1.58
C PRO A 280 -24.99 -32.93 0.33
N ILE A 281 -23.95 -32.11 0.49
CA ILE A 281 -23.17 -31.54 -0.61
C ILE A 281 -21.77 -32.17 -0.52
N PRO A 282 -21.36 -33.00 -1.49
CA PRO A 282 -20.00 -33.55 -1.52
C PRO A 282 -18.95 -32.44 -1.69
N HIS A 283 -17.79 -32.58 -1.04
CA HIS A 283 -16.62 -31.73 -1.30
C HIS A 283 -16.33 -31.66 -2.80
N GLY A 284 -15.97 -30.48 -3.31
CA GLY A 284 -15.64 -30.27 -4.71
C GLY A 284 -16.86 -30.08 -5.63
N SER A 285 -18.09 -30.23 -5.12
CA SER A 285 -19.31 -29.97 -5.90
C SER A 285 -19.43 -28.50 -6.28
N ARG A 286 -19.89 -28.21 -7.50
CA ARG A 286 -20.23 -26.84 -7.89
C ARG A 286 -21.57 -26.44 -7.29
N VAL A 287 -21.66 -25.19 -6.85
CA VAL A 287 -22.86 -24.61 -6.19
C VAL A 287 -23.11 -23.17 -6.62
N LYS A 288 -24.39 -22.76 -6.68
CA LYS A 288 -24.85 -21.38 -6.91
C LYS A 288 -26.14 -21.13 -6.11
N ILE A 289 -26.45 -19.86 -5.87
CA ILE A 289 -27.77 -19.44 -5.39
C ILE A 289 -28.61 -18.99 -6.59
N HIS A 290 -29.78 -19.59 -6.76
CA HIS A 290 -30.80 -19.21 -7.74
C HIS A 290 -31.77 -18.23 -7.11
N MET A 291 -32.08 -17.10 -7.77
CA MET A 291 -32.94 -16.04 -7.22
C MET A 291 -33.94 -15.52 -8.25
N ASP A 292 -35.21 -15.32 -7.86
CA ASP A 292 -36.13 -14.43 -8.57
C ASP A 292 -35.87 -12.99 -8.12
N THR A 293 -35.34 -12.17 -9.03
CA THR A 293 -34.98 -10.77 -8.76
C THR A 293 -35.92 -9.80 -9.48
N ALA A 294 -35.79 -8.50 -9.21
CA ALA A 294 -36.47 -7.47 -10.01
C ALA A 294 -36.06 -7.51 -11.50
N SER A 295 -34.83 -7.94 -11.81
CA SER A 295 -34.30 -8.15 -13.16
C SER A 295 -34.62 -9.52 -13.79
N GLY A 296 -35.39 -10.38 -13.11
CA GLY A 296 -35.68 -11.75 -13.53
C GLY A 296 -34.86 -12.81 -12.78
N TYR A 297 -34.86 -14.05 -13.27
CA TYR A 297 -34.10 -15.13 -12.63
C TYR A 297 -32.59 -14.94 -12.82
N LYS A 298 -31.83 -15.10 -11.72
CA LYS A 298 -30.36 -15.00 -11.71
C LYS A 298 -29.75 -16.13 -10.88
N ASP A 299 -28.74 -16.79 -11.43
CA ASP A 299 -27.83 -17.64 -10.67
C ASP A 299 -26.59 -16.82 -10.30
N SER A 300 -26.21 -16.80 -9.02
CA SER A 300 -24.99 -16.12 -8.54
C SER A 300 -24.07 -17.08 -7.80
N ILE A 301 -22.76 -16.82 -7.87
CA ILE A 301 -21.77 -17.40 -6.95
C ILE A 301 -22.06 -16.84 -5.55
N PRO A 302 -22.18 -17.66 -4.48
CA PRO A 302 -22.37 -17.18 -3.12
C PRO A 302 -21.31 -16.16 -2.69
N ALA A 303 -21.72 -15.04 -2.10
CA ALA A 303 -20.83 -13.92 -1.75
C ALA A 303 -19.74 -14.35 -0.74
N TRP A 304 -20.06 -15.34 0.09
CA TRP A 304 -19.22 -15.93 1.12
C TRP A 304 -18.55 -17.24 0.68
N THR A 305 -18.38 -17.48 -0.64
CA THR A 305 -17.71 -18.70 -1.11
C THR A 305 -16.25 -18.77 -0.69
N LYS A 306 -15.81 -19.94 -0.22
CA LYS A 306 -14.43 -20.20 0.22
C LYS A 306 -13.51 -20.63 -0.92
N PHE A 307 -14.07 -21.06 -2.05
CA PHE A 307 -13.32 -21.40 -3.25
C PHE A 307 -14.20 -21.23 -4.50
N SER A 308 -13.58 -20.91 -5.63
CA SER A 308 -14.28 -20.81 -6.92
C SER A 308 -13.30 -21.08 -8.05
N VAL A 309 -13.73 -21.82 -9.08
CA VAL A 309 -12.87 -22.28 -10.18
C VAL A 309 -13.53 -21.97 -11.52
N GLN A 310 -12.73 -21.53 -12.50
CA GLN A 310 -13.13 -21.47 -13.91
C GLN A 310 -12.83 -22.82 -14.57
N ALA A 311 -13.89 -23.53 -14.99
CA ALA A 311 -13.70 -24.80 -15.69
C ALA A 311 -13.10 -24.56 -17.09
N PRO A 312 -12.24 -25.46 -17.62
CA PRO A 312 -11.66 -25.30 -18.95
C PRO A 312 -12.72 -25.14 -20.05
N GLY A 313 -12.71 -23.98 -20.72
CA GLY A 313 -13.67 -23.65 -21.78
C GLY A 313 -14.97 -22.98 -21.31
N GLU A 314 -15.20 -22.83 -20.00
CA GLU A 314 -16.27 -21.98 -19.47
C GLU A 314 -15.80 -20.52 -19.34
N ILE A 315 -16.71 -19.58 -19.60
CA ILE A 315 -16.46 -18.14 -19.37
C ILE A 315 -16.60 -17.80 -17.87
N PRO A 316 -17.73 -18.07 -17.19
CA PRO A 316 -17.87 -17.72 -15.78
C PRO A 316 -17.10 -18.68 -14.86
N TYR A 317 -16.76 -18.22 -13.66
CA TYR A 317 -16.37 -19.09 -12.55
C TYR A 317 -17.59 -19.82 -11.99
N ASN A 318 -17.34 -20.91 -11.25
CA ASN A 318 -18.32 -21.57 -10.41
C ASN A 318 -17.80 -21.60 -8.97
N ALA A 319 -18.67 -21.35 -7.98
CA ALA A 319 -18.32 -21.66 -6.59
C ALA A 319 -18.16 -23.16 -6.41
N ILE A 320 -17.17 -23.55 -5.61
CA ILE A 320 -16.92 -24.93 -5.22
C ILE A 320 -17.24 -25.05 -3.73
N TYR A 321 -18.08 -25.99 -3.35
CA TYR A 321 -18.31 -26.31 -1.94
C TYR A 321 -17.02 -26.91 -1.36
N TYR A 322 -16.31 -26.09 -0.58
CA TYR A 322 -14.97 -26.39 -0.09
C TYR A 322 -15.00 -26.75 1.39
N ASP A 323 -15.17 -28.05 1.64
CA ASP A 323 -15.11 -28.70 2.96
C ASP A 323 -14.28 -29.99 2.81
N PRO A 324 -12.94 -29.90 2.67
CA PRO A 324 -12.09 -31.07 2.42
C PRO A 324 -12.20 -32.09 3.57
N PRO A 325 -11.96 -33.38 3.31
CA PRO A 325 -11.94 -34.40 4.36
C PRO A 325 -10.79 -34.11 5.35
N GLU A 326 -10.88 -34.64 6.57
CA GLU A 326 -9.98 -34.25 7.67
C GLU A 326 -8.51 -34.59 7.35
N GLU A 327 -8.27 -35.68 6.62
CA GLU A 327 -6.97 -36.10 6.12
C GLU A 327 -6.35 -35.20 5.03
N GLU A 328 -7.14 -34.31 4.42
CA GLU A 328 -6.68 -33.34 3.40
C GLU A 328 -6.59 -31.91 3.95
N LYS A 329 -7.10 -31.64 5.16
CA LYS A 329 -7.00 -30.32 5.80
C LYS A 329 -5.56 -30.03 6.23
N TYR A 330 -5.12 -28.81 5.98
CA TYR A 330 -3.81 -28.35 6.40
C TYR A 330 -3.84 -27.85 7.85
N GLU A 331 -3.10 -28.54 8.72
CA GLU A 331 -2.79 -28.06 10.07
C GLU A 331 -1.49 -27.24 10.06
N PHE A 332 -1.56 -25.98 10.47
CA PHE A 332 -0.38 -25.12 10.66
C PHE A 332 0.55 -25.71 11.74
N GLN A 333 1.83 -25.92 11.39
CA GLN A 333 2.83 -26.51 12.27
C GLN A 333 3.73 -25.44 12.93
N HIS A 334 3.76 -24.22 12.38
CA HIS A 334 4.68 -23.17 12.77
C HIS A 334 3.93 -21.97 13.40
N PRO A 335 4.49 -21.35 14.45
CA PRO A 335 3.90 -20.15 15.03
C PRO A 335 4.19 -18.92 14.18
N GLN A 336 3.23 -17.99 14.12
CA GLN A 336 3.43 -16.66 13.52
C GLN A 336 4.69 -15.98 14.11
N PRO A 337 5.60 -15.46 13.27
CA PRO A 337 6.79 -14.75 13.75
C PRO A 337 6.42 -13.49 14.53
N LYS A 338 7.30 -13.08 15.45
CA LYS A 338 7.14 -11.79 16.15
C LYS A 338 7.35 -10.62 15.20
N ARG A 339 6.63 -9.53 15.44
CA ARG A 339 6.75 -8.30 14.66
C ARG A 339 8.18 -7.74 14.75
N PRO A 340 8.90 -7.56 13.62
CA PRO A 340 10.23 -6.98 13.62
C PRO A 340 10.15 -5.46 13.90
N LYS A 341 11.26 -4.87 14.38
CA LYS A 341 11.33 -3.42 14.62
C LYS A 341 11.13 -2.63 13.32
N SER A 342 11.84 -3.01 12.27
CA SER A 342 11.75 -2.45 10.93
C SER A 342 11.32 -3.52 9.94
N LEU A 343 10.50 -3.14 8.96
CA LEU A 343 10.01 -4.06 7.92
C LEU A 343 10.91 -3.96 6.69
N ARG A 344 11.33 -5.12 6.19
CA ARG A 344 12.04 -5.32 4.93
C ARG A 344 11.16 -6.26 4.11
N ILE A 345 10.28 -5.65 3.31
CA ILE A 345 9.16 -6.29 2.62
C ILE A 345 9.59 -6.69 1.20
N TYR A 346 9.35 -7.95 0.85
CA TYR A 346 9.46 -8.42 -0.52
C TYR A 346 8.06 -8.54 -1.12
N GLU A 347 7.72 -7.64 -2.05
CA GLU A 347 6.43 -7.62 -2.73
C GLU A 347 6.43 -8.61 -3.90
N ALA A 348 5.44 -9.51 -3.92
CA ALA A 348 5.41 -10.63 -4.83
C ALA A 348 3.98 -11.00 -5.27
N HIS A 349 3.88 -11.52 -6.49
CA HIS A 349 2.66 -12.06 -7.07
C HIS A 349 2.91 -13.52 -7.48
N VAL A 350 2.24 -14.47 -6.81
CA VAL A 350 2.48 -15.92 -6.95
C VAL A 350 2.49 -16.35 -8.43
N GLY A 351 1.42 -16.06 -9.17
CA GLY A 351 1.24 -16.55 -10.54
C GLY A 351 2.31 -16.19 -11.56
N MET A 352 3.12 -15.15 -11.38
CA MET A 352 4.17 -14.75 -12.34
C MET A 352 5.59 -14.96 -11.81
N SER A 353 5.73 -15.67 -10.69
CA SER A 353 7.01 -15.98 -10.05
C SER A 353 7.81 -17.11 -10.72
N SER A 354 7.25 -17.76 -11.74
CA SER A 354 7.92 -18.80 -12.54
C SER A 354 8.96 -18.17 -13.50
N PRO A 355 10.10 -18.84 -13.78
CA PRO A 355 11.01 -18.47 -14.87
C PRO A 355 10.47 -18.87 -16.26
N GLU A 356 9.58 -19.86 -16.32
CA GLU A 356 8.82 -20.23 -17.52
C GLU A 356 7.60 -19.32 -17.70
N PRO A 357 7.15 -19.05 -18.94
CA PRO A 357 5.96 -18.24 -19.25
C PRO A 357 4.67 -19.02 -18.98
N LYS A 358 4.36 -19.24 -17.70
CA LYS A 358 3.17 -19.94 -17.20
C LYS A 358 2.70 -19.34 -15.88
N ILE A 359 1.46 -19.61 -15.51
CA ILE A 359 0.97 -19.35 -14.16
C ILE A 359 1.69 -20.30 -13.19
N ASN A 360 2.37 -19.75 -12.18
CA ASN A 360 3.02 -20.52 -11.12
C ASN A 360 2.06 -20.83 -9.96
N THR A 361 2.38 -21.83 -9.15
CA THR A 361 1.54 -22.31 -8.04
C THR A 361 2.02 -21.82 -6.68
N TYR A 362 1.14 -21.90 -5.67
CA TYR A 362 1.48 -21.68 -4.27
C TYR A 362 2.60 -22.63 -3.80
N ALA A 363 2.54 -23.91 -4.18
CA ALA A 363 3.57 -24.90 -3.85
C ALA A 363 4.95 -24.56 -4.44
N SER A 364 5.02 -24.16 -5.72
CA SER A 364 6.30 -23.72 -6.31
C SER A 364 6.82 -22.44 -5.65
N PHE A 365 5.95 -21.48 -5.32
CA PHE A 365 6.36 -20.27 -4.61
C PHE A 365 6.90 -20.57 -3.21
N ARG A 366 6.23 -21.49 -2.50
CA ARG A 366 6.63 -22.01 -1.19
C ARG A 366 8.05 -22.61 -1.22
N ASP A 367 8.31 -23.47 -2.20
CA ASP A 367 9.53 -24.28 -2.24
C ASP A 367 10.71 -23.55 -2.91
N ASP A 368 10.49 -22.78 -3.98
CA ASP A 368 11.55 -22.13 -4.75
C ASP A 368 11.78 -20.66 -4.35
N VAL A 369 10.73 -19.91 -4.01
CA VAL A 369 10.79 -18.44 -3.89
C VAL A 369 10.96 -17.98 -2.45
N LEU A 370 10.25 -18.56 -1.47
CA LEU A 370 10.42 -18.19 -0.06
C LEU A 370 11.87 -18.37 0.46
N PRO A 371 12.61 -19.46 0.12
CA PRO A 371 14.00 -19.59 0.55
C PRO A 371 14.92 -18.52 -0.07
N ARG A 372 14.66 -18.10 -1.31
CA ARG A 372 15.33 -16.96 -1.96
C ARG A 372 15.08 -15.66 -1.20
N ILE A 373 13.82 -15.36 -0.87
CA ILE A 373 13.45 -14.15 -0.11
C ILE A 373 14.17 -14.14 1.25
N LYS A 374 14.17 -15.27 1.97
CA LYS A 374 14.86 -15.39 3.25
C LYS A 374 16.38 -15.21 3.12
N LYS A 375 17.01 -15.83 2.10
CA LYS A 375 18.45 -15.70 1.82
C LYS A 375 18.85 -14.23 1.58
N LEU A 376 18.01 -13.47 0.86
CA LEU A 376 18.24 -12.06 0.58
C LEU A 376 18.16 -11.15 1.84
N GLY A 377 17.63 -11.63 2.97
CA GLY A 377 17.60 -10.88 4.24
C GLY A 377 16.31 -10.08 4.49
N TYR A 378 15.30 -10.21 3.63
CA TYR A 378 13.95 -9.71 3.88
C TYR A 378 13.32 -10.43 5.10
N ASN A 379 12.41 -9.76 5.78
CA ASN A 379 11.72 -10.30 6.98
C ASN A 379 10.19 -10.32 6.84
N ALA A 380 9.64 -9.80 5.74
CA ALA A 380 8.24 -9.86 5.40
C ALA A 380 8.04 -10.08 3.90
N VAL A 381 6.92 -10.72 3.53
CA VAL A 381 6.45 -10.90 2.15
C VAL A 381 5.11 -10.17 2.02
N GLN A 382 4.95 -9.31 1.01
CA GLN A 382 3.64 -8.77 0.62
C GLN A 382 3.12 -9.62 -0.53
N LEU A 383 2.07 -10.41 -0.28
CA LEU A 383 1.45 -11.26 -1.30
C LEU A 383 0.27 -10.54 -1.95
N MET A 384 0.50 -10.18 -3.21
CA MET A 384 -0.50 -9.59 -4.10
C MET A 384 -1.43 -10.65 -4.69
N ALA A 385 -2.61 -10.22 -5.14
CA ALA A 385 -3.54 -11.01 -5.94
C ALA A 385 -4.04 -12.32 -5.30
N ILE A 386 -4.13 -12.37 -3.97
CA ILE A 386 -4.62 -13.56 -3.24
C ILE A 386 -6.15 -13.68 -3.31
N GLN A 387 -6.90 -12.60 -3.09
CA GLN A 387 -8.36 -12.62 -3.26
C GLN A 387 -8.72 -12.95 -4.72
N GLU A 388 -9.68 -13.84 -4.93
CA GLU A 388 -10.02 -14.31 -6.28
C GLU A 388 -10.57 -13.17 -7.16
N HIS A 389 -10.07 -13.12 -8.38
CA HIS A 389 -10.28 -12.06 -9.36
C HIS A 389 -10.38 -12.70 -10.75
N SER A 390 -11.49 -12.53 -11.47
CA SER A 390 -11.73 -13.23 -12.75
C SER A 390 -10.81 -12.78 -13.89
N TYR A 391 -10.39 -11.51 -13.89
CA TYR A 391 -9.50 -10.94 -14.90
C TYR A 391 -8.04 -10.97 -14.41
N TYR A 392 -7.23 -11.91 -14.89
CA TYR A 392 -5.84 -12.10 -14.41
C TYR A 392 -4.96 -10.86 -14.62
N ALA A 393 -5.16 -10.12 -15.71
CA ALA A 393 -4.46 -8.87 -15.98
C ALA A 393 -4.95 -7.66 -15.15
N SER A 394 -5.89 -7.85 -14.21
CA SER A 394 -6.17 -6.89 -13.14
C SER A 394 -5.07 -6.84 -12.07
N PHE A 395 -4.14 -7.79 -12.09
CA PHE A 395 -3.08 -7.95 -11.10
C PHE A 395 -3.59 -8.14 -9.66
N GLY A 396 -4.84 -8.59 -9.50
CA GLY A 396 -5.51 -8.81 -8.22
C GLY A 396 -6.55 -7.75 -7.86
N TYR A 397 -6.50 -6.55 -8.44
CA TYR A 397 -7.32 -5.42 -8.00
C TYR A 397 -8.82 -5.58 -8.29
N HIS A 398 -9.21 -6.27 -9.36
CA HIS A 398 -10.62 -6.50 -9.68
C HIS A 398 -11.16 -7.78 -9.00
N VAL A 399 -11.24 -7.75 -7.67
CA VAL A 399 -11.75 -8.87 -6.85
C VAL A 399 -13.20 -9.20 -7.22
N THR A 400 -13.48 -10.50 -7.31
CA THR A 400 -14.82 -11.06 -7.55
C THR A 400 -15.35 -11.84 -6.35
N ASN A 401 -14.52 -12.69 -5.72
CA ASN A 401 -14.93 -13.57 -4.62
C ASN A 401 -14.04 -13.35 -3.38
N PHE A 402 -14.46 -12.43 -2.51
CA PHE A 402 -13.61 -11.86 -1.45
C PHE A 402 -13.06 -12.85 -0.42
N PHE A 403 -13.76 -13.97 -0.17
CA PHE A 403 -13.38 -15.01 0.79
C PHE A 403 -12.61 -16.18 0.15
N ALA A 404 -12.50 -16.22 -1.18
CA ALA A 404 -11.81 -17.28 -1.91
C ALA A 404 -10.37 -16.88 -2.25
N PRO A 405 -9.36 -17.73 -1.99
CA PRO A 405 -8.03 -17.55 -2.56
C PRO A 405 -8.06 -17.91 -4.04
N SER A 406 -7.27 -17.20 -4.86
CA SER A 406 -7.26 -17.37 -6.31
C SER A 406 -6.90 -18.81 -6.71
N SER A 407 -7.85 -19.49 -7.35
CA SER A 407 -7.74 -20.90 -7.76
C SER A 407 -6.69 -21.16 -8.83
N ARG A 408 -6.20 -20.11 -9.48
CA ARG A 408 -5.13 -20.18 -10.49
C ARG A 408 -3.81 -20.71 -9.94
N PHE A 409 -3.56 -20.53 -8.65
CA PHE A 409 -2.28 -20.86 -8.03
C PHE A 409 -2.33 -22.17 -7.22
N GLY A 410 -3.52 -22.73 -6.97
CA GLY A 410 -3.71 -23.96 -6.20
C GLY A 410 -4.98 -23.92 -5.36
N THR A 411 -5.02 -24.79 -4.36
CA THR A 411 -6.12 -24.89 -3.38
C THR A 411 -5.92 -23.94 -2.19
N PRO A 412 -6.97 -23.71 -1.38
CA PRO A 412 -6.85 -23.11 -0.05
C PRO A 412 -5.79 -23.76 0.84
N GLU A 413 -5.64 -25.07 0.81
CA GLU A 413 -4.66 -25.78 1.64
C GLU A 413 -3.21 -25.57 1.15
N ASP A 414 -3.00 -25.42 -0.17
CA ASP A 414 -1.70 -25.02 -0.72
C ASP A 414 -1.28 -23.61 -0.27
N LEU A 415 -2.23 -22.68 -0.13
CA LEU A 415 -1.95 -21.33 0.39
C LEU A 415 -1.61 -21.37 1.89
N LYS A 416 -2.33 -22.15 2.69
CA LYS A 416 -1.99 -22.37 4.11
C LYS A 416 -0.57 -22.93 4.25
N SER A 417 -0.21 -23.92 3.42
CA SER A 417 1.14 -24.49 3.39
C SER A 417 2.23 -23.51 2.96
N LEU A 418 1.92 -22.56 2.06
CA LEU A 418 2.84 -21.48 1.71
C LEU A 418 3.11 -20.58 2.92
N ILE A 419 2.05 -20.16 3.63
CA ILE A 419 2.17 -19.23 4.77
C ILE A 419 2.90 -19.91 5.95
N ASP A 420 2.55 -21.15 6.28
CA ASP A 420 3.22 -21.91 7.34
C ASP A 420 4.73 -22.11 7.05
N LYS A 421 5.11 -22.29 5.78
CA LYS A 421 6.53 -22.32 5.38
C LYS A 421 7.23 -20.96 5.50
N ALA A 422 6.52 -19.87 5.24
CA ALA A 422 7.06 -18.53 5.47
C ALA A 422 7.31 -18.31 6.98
N HIS A 423 6.40 -18.79 7.83
CA HIS A 423 6.54 -18.78 9.29
C HIS A 423 7.69 -19.66 9.78
N GLU A 424 7.89 -20.87 9.23
CA GLU A 424 9.09 -21.71 9.47
C GLU A 424 10.39 -20.94 9.18
N LEU A 425 10.41 -20.19 8.07
CA LEU A 425 11.54 -19.35 7.68
C LEU A 425 11.64 -18.05 8.50
N GLY A 426 10.72 -17.76 9.41
CA GLY A 426 10.67 -16.52 10.18
C GLY A 426 10.46 -15.30 9.28
N LEU A 427 9.57 -15.41 8.29
CA LEU A 427 9.08 -14.33 7.43
C LEU A 427 7.62 -14.04 7.82
N LEU A 428 7.28 -12.76 8.01
CA LEU A 428 5.89 -12.34 8.08
C LEU A 428 5.26 -12.42 6.68
N VAL A 429 3.97 -12.72 6.60
CA VAL A 429 3.20 -12.67 5.34
C VAL A 429 2.07 -11.67 5.49
N LEU A 430 2.13 -10.60 4.72
CA LEU A 430 1.07 -9.60 4.58
C LEU A 430 0.28 -9.88 3.30
N MET A 431 -1.04 -9.71 3.34
CA MET A 431 -1.90 -9.86 2.16
C MET A 431 -2.32 -8.49 1.60
N ASP A 432 -2.39 -8.37 0.28
CA ASP A 432 -3.15 -7.28 -0.36
C ASP A 432 -4.65 -7.50 -0.11
N ILE A 433 -5.33 -6.55 0.54
CA ILE A 433 -6.77 -6.58 0.79
C ILE A 433 -7.46 -5.42 0.06
N VAL A 434 -8.22 -5.77 -0.97
CA VAL A 434 -8.80 -4.80 -1.91
C VAL A 434 -10.24 -4.52 -1.51
N HIS A 435 -10.39 -3.72 -0.46
CA HIS A 435 -11.71 -3.28 0.04
C HIS A 435 -12.15 -1.91 -0.47
N SER A 436 -11.37 -1.27 -1.35
CA SER A 436 -11.71 0.02 -1.96
C SER A 436 -12.81 -0.06 -3.01
N HIS A 437 -12.92 -1.20 -3.70
CA HIS A 437 -13.89 -1.44 -4.77
C HIS A 437 -14.11 -2.94 -4.99
N SER A 438 -15.04 -3.27 -5.89
CA SER A 438 -15.27 -4.63 -6.40
C SER A 438 -15.30 -4.61 -7.92
N SER A 439 -14.96 -5.72 -8.55
CA SER A 439 -15.20 -5.93 -9.98
C SER A 439 -16.66 -5.65 -10.36
N ASN A 440 -16.88 -5.12 -11.57
CA ASN A 440 -18.21 -4.93 -12.16
C ASN A 440 -18.82 -6.22 -12.72
N ASN A 441 -18.13 -7.37 -12.61
CA ASN A 441 -18.60 -8.68 -13.04
C ASN A 441 -19.91 -9.11 -12.36
N VAL A 442 -20.93 -9.42 -13.17
CA VAL A 442 -22.29 -9.80 -12.72
C VAL A 442 -22.50 -11.31 -12.60
N LEU A 443 -21.77 -12.12 -13.37
CA LEU A 443 -21.96 -13.58 -13.47
C LEU A 443 -21.19 -14.36 -12.39
N ASP A 444 -20.02 -13.85 -12.02
CA ASP A 444 -19.00 -14.52 -11.22
C ASP A 444 -18.41 -13.62 -10.11
N GLY A 445 -19.02 -12.45 -9.89
CA GLY A 445 -18.65 -11.50 -8.84
C GLY A 445 -19.87 -10.87 -8.16
N LEU A 446 -19.60 -9.96 -7.23
CA LEU A 446 -20.58 -9.39 -6.31
C LEU A 446 -21.55 -8.38 -6.96
N ASN A 447 -21.34 -7.98 -8.23
CA ASN A 447 -22.18 -6.98 -8.89
C ASN A 447 -23.59 -7.50 -9.22
N MET A 448 -24.59 -6.64 -9.00
CA MET A 448 -26.01 -6.96 -9.20
C MET A 448 -26.42 -8.28 -8.51
N PHE A 449 -25.87 -8.58 -7.33
CA PHE A 449 -25.97 -9.89 -6.67
C PHE A 449 -27.43 -10.37 -6.55
N ASP A 450 -28.27 -9.57 -5.87
CA ASP A 450 -29.72 -9.81 -5.68
C ASP A 450 -30.59 -9.17 -6.79
N GLY A 451 -29.96 -8.78 -7.91
CA GLY A 451 -30.58 -8.04 -9.01
C GLY A 451 -30.77 -6.54 -8.75
N THR A 452 -30.28 -5.99 -7.64
CA THR A 452 -30.27 -4.54 -7.38
C THR A 452 -28.87 -3.93 -7.55
N ASP A 453 -28.78 -2.63 -7.85
CA ASP A 453 -27.49 -1.94 -7.94
C ASP A 453 -26.94 -1.53 -6.56
N GLY A 454 -27.81 -1.33 -5.56
CA GLY A 454 -27.51 -0.74 -4.25
C GLY A 454 -27.31 -1.71 -3.09
N HIS A 455 -27.06 -2.99 -3.36
CA HIS A 455 -26.96 -4.06 -2.35
C HIS A 455 -25.71 -3.93 -1.44
N TYR A 456 -24.57 -4.47 -1.87
CA TYR A 456 -23.26 -4.25 -1.20
C TYR A 456 -22.67 -2.87 -1.51
N PHE A 457 -23.24 -2.15 -2.47
CA PHE A 457 -22.69 -0.95 -3.10
C PHE A 457 -23.63 0.24 -2.94
N HIS A 458 -23.14 1.46 -3.17
CA HIS A 458 -24.06 2.57 -3.41
C HIS A 458 -24.81 2.38 -4.74
N SER A 459 -26.03 2.90 -4.85
CA SER A 459 -26.74 2.98 -6.14
C SER A 459 -26.23 4.13 -7.01
N GLY A 460 -26.46 4.02 -8.33
CA GLY A 460 -26.15 5.08 -9.29
C GLY A 460 -24.67 5.47 -9.33
N THR A 461 -24.40 6.76 -9.59
CA THR A 461 -23.03 7.26 -9.83
C THR A 461 -22.11 7.20 -8.59
N ARG A 462 -22.64 7.31 -7.36
CA ARG A 462 -21.84 7.10 -6.13
C ARG A 462 -21.35 5.64 -6.01
N GLY A 463 -22.03 4.71 -6.67
CA GLY A 463 -21.72 3.28 -6.69
C GLY A 463 -20.71 2.82 -7.73
N TYR A 464 -20.11 3.72 -8.50
CA TYR A 464 -19.33 3.36 -9.69
C TYR A 464 -18.07 4.21 -9.86
N HIS A 465 -16.91 3.56 -9.86
CA HIS A 465 -15.61 4.19 -10.05
C HIS A 465 -15.23 4.23 -11.53
N TRP A 466 -15.61 5.29 -12.24
CA TRP A 466 -15.50 5.40 -13.70
C TRP A 466 -14.09 5.20 -14.28
N MET A 467 -13.03 5.53 -13.53
CA MET A 467 -11.64 5.37 -13.98
C MET A 467 -11.14 3.93 -13.85
N TRP A 468 -11.78 3.12 -12.99
CA TRP A 468 -11.45 1.70 -12.77
C TRP A 468 -12.57 0.75 -13.23
N ASP A 469 -13.60 1.25 -13.91
CA ASP A 469 -14.79 0.49 -14.34
C ASP A 469 -15.32 -0.50 -13.26
N SER A 470 -15.49 -0.02 -12.04
CA SER A 470 -15.69 -0.88 -10.86
C SER A 470 -16.81 -0.41 -9.93
N ARG A 471 -17.31 -1.28 -9.05
CA ARG A 471 -18.35 -0.96 -8.05
C ARG A 471 -17.74 -0.45 -6.74
N LEU A 472 -18.42 0.50 -6.08
CA LEU A 472 -17.99 1.11 -4.82
C LEU A 472 -18.91 0.72 -3.65
N PHE A 473 -18.32 0.19 -2.58
CA PHE A 473 -19.03 -0.29 -1.40
C PHE A 473 -19.83 0.81 -0.68
N ASN A 474 -20.96 0.42 -0.09
CA ASN A 474 -21.70 1.25 0.84
C ASN A 474 -21.24 0.97 2.28
N TYR A 475 -20.11 1.58 2.69
CA TYR A 475 -19.48 1.34 3.99
C TYR A 475 -20.37 1.68 5.20
N GLY A 476 -21.43 2.49 5.01
CA GLY A 476 -22.41 2.78 6.06
C GLY A 476 -23.45 1.68 6.28
N SER A 477 -23.49 0.63 5.44
CA SER A 477 -24.43 -0.48 5.54
C SER A 477 -23.95 -1.55 6.52
N TRP A 478 -24.84 -2.02 7.40
CA TRP A 478 -24.52 -2.98 8.47
C TRP A 478 -23.95 -4.31 7.96
N GLU A 479 -24.59 -4.90 6.94
CA GLU A 479 -24.13 -6.17 6.37
C GLU A 479 -22.89 -6.00 5.48
N VAL A 480 -22.62 -4.79 4.95
CA VAL A 480 -21.35 -4.47 4.28
C VAL A 480 -20.21 -4.39 5.30
N LEU A 481 -20.45 -3.74 6.46
CA LEU A 481 -19.50 -3.77 7.58
C LEU A 481 -19.26 -5.20 8.07
N ARG A 482 -20.32 -6.02 8.22
CA ARG A 482 -20.18 -7.44 8.59
C ARG A 482 -19.34 -8.19 7.57
N PHE A 483 -19.62 -8.03 6.27
CA PHE A 483 -18.91 -8.68 5.17
C PHE A 483 -17.41 -8.32 5.19
N LEU A 484 -17.07 -7.03 5.17
CA LEU A 484 -15.69 -6.56 5.07
C LEU A 484 -14.87 -6.79 6.36
N LEU A 485 -15.47 -6.61 7.55
CA LEU A 485 -14.79 -6.91 8.82
C LEU A 485 -14.64 -8.42 9.04
N SER A 486 -15.61 -9.23 8.58
CA SER A 486 -15.46 -10.69 8.58
C SER A 486 -14.43 -11.16 7.57
N ASN A 487 -14.25 -10.46 6.45
CA ASN A 487 -13.20 -10.78 5.49
C ASN A 487 -11.81 -10.50 6.06
N VAL A 488 -11.61 -9.35 6.71
CA VAL A 488 -10.38 -9.05 7.49
C VAL A 488 -10.09 -10.17 8.49
N ARG A 489 -11.09 -10.61 9.27
CA ARG A 489 -10.88 -11.67 10.26
C ARG A 489 -10.64 -13.05 9.64
N TRP A 490 -11.33 -13.38 8.56
CA TRP A 490 -11.18 -14.64 7.81
C TRP A 490 -9.73 -14.90 7.40
N TRP A 491 -9.06 -13.92 6.80
CA TRP A 491 -7.67 -14.07 6.37
C TRP A 491 -6.67 -14.19 7.54
N LEU A 492 -6.92 -13.52 8.67
CA LEU A 492 -6.10 -13.66 9.88
C LEU A 492 -6.30 -15.00 10.60
N ASP A 493 -7.53 -15.54 10.62
CA ASP A 493 -7.84 -16.80 11.33
C ASP A 493 -7.63 -18.06 10.49
N GLU A 494 -8.13 -18.12 9.25
CA GLU A 494 -8.09 -19.33 8.43
C GLU A 494 -6.70 -19.55 7.82
N TYR A 495 -6.04 -18.46 7.40
CA TYR A 495 -4.78 -18.51 6.65
C TYR A 495 -3.57 -17.99 7.44
N LYS A 496 -3.77 -17.46 8.64
CA LYS A 496 -2.69 -16.94 9.53
C LYS A 496 -1.83 -15.84 8.90
N PHE A 497 -2.38 -15.00 8.03
CA PHE A 497 -1.68 -13.80 7.60
C PHE A 497 -1.30 -12.93 8.82
N ASP A 498 -0.14 -12.26 8.74
CA ASP A 498 0.43 -11.42 9.80
C ASP A 498 0.03 -9.95 9.65
N GLY A 499 -0.98 -9.67 8.81
CA GLY A 499 -1.45 -8.33 8.51
C GLY A 499 -1.78 -8.11 7.04
N PHE A 500 -1.94 -6.85 6.68
CA PHE A 500 -2.48 -6.44 5.37
C PHE A 500 -1.80 -5.19 4.81
N ARG A 501 -1.78 -5.10 3.47
CA ARG A 501 -1.84 -3.81 2.78
C ARG A 501 -3.27 -3.57 2.32
N PHE A 502 -3.87 -2.46 2.72
CA PHE A 502 -5.14 -2.00 2.17
C PHE A 502 -4.86 -1.17 0.92
N ASP A 503 -5.44 -1.58 -0.20
CA ASP A 503 -5.16 -0.98 -1.52
C ASP A 503 -6.24 0.01 -1.96
N GLY A 504 -5.81 1.08 -2.64
CA GLY A 504 -6.70 2.14 -3.11
C GLY A 504 -7.33 2.98 -2.01
N VAL A 505 -6.65 3.18 -0.87
CA VAL A 505 -7.23 3.88 0.31
C VAL A 505 -7.55 5.35 0.00
N THR A 506 -6.79 6.01 -0.87
CA THR A 506 -7.17 7.34 -1.41
C THR A 506 -8.54 7.33 -2.08
N SER A 507 -8.90 6.24 -2.79
CA SER A 507 -10.20 6.12 -3.44
C SER A 507 -11.34 5.97 -2.42
N MET A 508 -11.07 5.30 -1.29
CA MET A 508 -12.01 5.16 -0.17
C MET A 508 -12.25 6.48 0.56
N MET A 509 -11.18 7.19 0.93
CA MET A 509 -11.27 8.31 1.88
C MET A 509 -11.90 9.57 1.29
N TYR A 510 -12.03 9.69 -0.03
CA TYR A 510 -12.58 10.87 -0.69
C TYR A 510 -13.64 10.52 -1.73
N THR A 511 -14.73 11.27 -1.74
CA THR A 511 -15.84 11.17 -2.72
C THR A 511 -15.44 11.50 -4.16
N HIS A 512 -14.28 12.13 -4.37
CA HIS A 512 -13.65 12.34 -5.69
C HIS A 512 -12.51 11.35 -5.97
N HIS A 513 -12.27 10.39 -5.07
CA HIS A 513 -11.32 9.29 -5.19
C HIS A 513 -9.85 9.69 -5.45
N GLY A 514 -9.48 10.93 -5.09
CA GLY A 514 -8.20 11.54 -5.50
C GLY A 514 -8.05 11.85 -7.00
N LEU A 515 -9.06 11.54 -7.83
CA LEU A 515 -9.00 11.74 -9.28
C LEU A 515 -9.03 13.24 -9.63
N GLN A 516 -8.05 13.68 -10.44
CA GLN A 516 -7.89 15.08 -10.87
C GLN A 516 -7.74 16.09 -9.71
N VAL A 517 -7.36 15.62 -8.51
CA VAL A 517 -7.07 16.45 -7.34
C VAL A 517 -5.57 16.39 -7.03
N ALA A 518 -4.97 17.56 -6.81
CA ALA A 518 -3.62 17.67 -6.30
C ALA A 518 -3.68 17.98 -4.79
N PHE A 519 -2.92 17.23 -4.00
CA PHE A 519 -2.79 17.46 -2.57
C PHE A 519 -1.55 18.34 -2.32
N SER A 520 -1.77 19.60 -1.94
CA SER A 520 -0.70 20.57 -1.66
C SER A 520 -0.16 20.48 -0.23
N GLY A 521 -0.84 19.72 0.64
CA GLY A 521 -0.58 19.71 2.07
C GLY A 521 -1.44 20.72 2.85
N ASN A 522 -2.41 21.36 2.19
CA ASN A 522 -3.38 22.25 2.83
C ASN A 522 -4.50 21.43 3.47
N TYR A 523 -4.73 21.59 4.78
CA TYR A 523 -5.58 20.65 5.53
C TYR A 523 -7.08 20.71 5.13
N ASN A 524 -7.50 21.76 4.40
CA ASN A 524 -8.82 21.84 3.77
C ASN A 524 -9.04 20.80 2.66
N GLU A 525 -7.97 20.26 2.07
CA GLU A 525 -8.02 19.21 1.03
C GLU A 525 -8.35 17.83 1.63
N TYR A 526 -8.09 17.65 2.93
CA TYR A 526 -8.20 16.37 3.64
C TYR A 526 -9.42 16.27 4.56
N PHE A 527 -9.90 17.42 5.06
CA PHE A 527 -10.94 17.50 6.08
C PHE A 527 -12.08 18.43 5.65
N GLY A 528 -13.18 17.84 5.17
CA GLY A 528 -14.36 18.59 4.77
C GLY A 528 -15.41 17.69 4.13
N PHE A 529 -16.36 18.27 3.40
CA PHE A 529 -17.44 17.51 2.74
C PHE A 529 -16.96 16.56 1.61
N ALA A 530 -15.71 16.71 1.16
CA ALA A 530 -15.10 15.80 0.19
C ALA A 530 -14.72 14.44 0.81
N THR A 531 -14.42 14.41 2.12
CA THR A 531 -14.01 13.22 2.86
C THR A 531 -15.19 12.27 3.05
N ASP A 532 -15.07 11.00 2.63
CA ASP A 532 -16.10 10.00 2.89
C ASP A 532 -15.92 9.44 4.32
N VAL A 533 -16.76 9.93 5.24
CA VAL A 533 -16.70 9.57 6.66
C VAL A 533 -17.10 8.11 6.88
N ASP A 534 -17.98 7.53 6.07
CA ASP A 534 -18.42 6.14 6.22
C ASP A 534 -17.24 5.19 5.91
N ALA A 535 -16.50 5.48 4.84
CA ALA A 535 -15.29 4.76 4.46
C ALA A 535 -14.18 4.87 5.51
N VAL A 536 -13.93 6.07 6.06
CA VAL A 536 -12.92 6.24 7.11
C VAL A 536 -13.33 5.57 8.43
N VAL A 537 -14.63 5.56 8.78
CA VAL A 537 -15.15 4.81 9.94
C VAL A 537 -14.97 3.31 9.74
N TYR A 538 -15.21 2.77 8.54
CA TYR A 538 -14.88 1.37 8.23
C TYR A 538 -13.37 1.07 8.46
N LEU A 539 -12.47 1.91 7.96
CA LEU A 539 -11.02 1.74 8.14
C LEU A 539 -10.59 1.82 9.63
N MET A 540 -11.22 2.71 10.41
CA MET A 540 -11.01 2.78 11.86
C MET A 540 -11.49 1.49 12.57
N LEU A 541 -12.67 0.97 12.22
CA LEU A 541 -13.19 -0.28 12.76
C LEU A 541 -12.33 -1.49 12.35
N ALA A 542 -11.78 -1.49 11.13
CA ALA A 542 -10.89 -2.55 10.67
C ALA A 542 -9.56 -2.55 11.46
N ASN A 543 -8.91 -1.39 11.64
CA ASN A 543 -7.69 -1.30 12.44
C ASN A 543 -7.94 -1.60 13.93
N ASP A 544 -9.06 -1.15 14.50
CA ASP A 544 -9.48 -1.47 15.88
C ASP A 544 -9.68 -2.99 16.08
N LEU A 545 -10.34 -3.66 15.11
CA LEU A 545 -10.50 -5.11 15.07
C LEU A 545 -9.15 -5.84 14.99
N ILE A 546 -8.29 -5.44 14.05
CA ILE A 546 -6.99 -6.09 13.79
C ILE A 546 -6.11 -5.98 15.02
N HIS A 547 -5.82 -4.76 15.49
CA HIS A 547 -4.88 -4.55 16.59
C HIS A 547 -5.45 -5.00 17.95
N GLY A 548 -6.77 -4.95 18.13
CA GLY A 548 -7.44 -5.44 19.34
C GLY A 548 -7.42 -6.97 19.50
N LEU A 549 -7.36 -7.73 18.40
CA LEU A 549 -7.39 -9.21 18.42
C LEU A 549 -6.04 -9.84 18.04
N PHE A 550 -5.21 -9.11 17.29
CA PHE A 550 -3.89 -9.53 16.79
C PHE A 550 -2.87 -8.37 16.94
N PRO A 551 -2.39 -8.06 18.16
CA PRO A 551 -1.53 -6.88 18.41
C PRO A 551 -0.17 -6.87 17.68
N GLU A 552 0.30 -8.05 17.23
CA GLU A 552 1.53 -8.18 16.45
C GLU A 552 1.29 -7.94 14.94
N ALA A 553 0.04 -7.93 14.48
CA ALA A 553 -0.29 -7.76 13.07
C ALA A 553 0.07 -6.36 12.57
N VAL A 554 0.38 -6.25 11.28
CA VAL A 554 0.76 -4.98 10.64
C VAL A 554 -0.30 -4.52 9.64
N THR A 555 -0.68 -3.25 9.68
CA THR A 555 -1.52 -2.64 8.64
C THR A 555 -0.77 -1.55 7.86
N VAL A 556 -0.63 -1.76 6.55
CA VAL A 556 -0.08 -0.78 5.61
C VAL A 556 -1.22 -0.19 4.80
N GLY A 557 -1.28 1.13 4.65
CA GLY A 557 -2.25 1.79 3.78
C GLY A 557 -1.61 2.35 2.51
N GLU A 558 -2.20 2.02 1.36
CA GLU A 558 -1.92 2.68 0.09
C GLU A 558 -2.72 3.98 -0.01
N ASP A 559 -2.17 5.05 0.55
CA ASP A 559 -2.68 6.42 0.41
C ASP A 559 -1.64 7.28 -0.30
N VAL A 560 -1.96 7.75 -1.51
CA VAL A 560 -1.17 8.77 -2.23
C VAL A 560 -1.42 10.19 -1.71
N SER A 561 -2.55 10.47 -1.04
CA SER A 561 -2.94 11.85 -0.69
C SER A 561 -2.02 12.49 0.35
N GLY A 562 -1.59 11.75 1.38
CA GLY A 562 -0.86 12.32 2.51
C GLY A 562 -1.75 12.67 3.69
N MET A 563 -2.86 11.94 3.90
CA MET A 563 -3.84 12.30 4.94
C MET A 563 -3.18 12.39 6.33
N PRO A 564 -3.31 13.52 7.04
CA PRO A 564 -2.81 13.62 8.41
C PRO A 564 -3.57 12.67 9.35
N THR A 565 -2.91 12.14 10.38
CA THR A 565 -3.47 11.19 11.36
C THR A 565 -3.75 9.79 10.81
N PHE A 566 -3.22 9.45 9.63
CA PHE A 566 -3.46 8.18 8.97
C PHE A 566 -2.76 7.03 9.72
N CYS A 567 -1.47 7.21 10.06
CA CYS A 567 -0.68 6.23 10.81
C CYS A 567 -0.67 6.49 12.34
N ILE A 568 -1.73 7.09 12.88
CA ILE A 568 -1.90 7.32 14.32
C ILE A 568 -2.99 6.37 14.85
N PRO A 569 -2.84 5.77 16.06
CA PRO A 569 -3.82 4.84 16.62
C PRO A 569 -5.25 5.40 16.68
N VAL A 570 -6.23 4.50 16.54
CA VAL A 570 -7.66 4.84 16.58
C VAL A 570 -8.04 5.49 17.91
N GLU A 571 -7.53 4.96 19.03
CA GLU A 571 -7.76 5.48 20.39
C GLU A 571 -7.35 6.96 20.58
N ASP A 572 -6.35 7.40 19.82
CA ASP A 572 -5.80 8.75 19.82
C ASP A 572 -6.51 9.71 18.86
N GLY A 573 -7.33 9.16 17.95
CA GLY A 573 -8.17 9.89 16.99
C GLY A 573 -7.76 9.72 15.52
N GLY A 574 -6.75 8.89 15.24
CA GLY A 574 -6.30 8.59 13.88
C GLY A 574 -7.12 7.52 13.15
N VAL A 575 -6.65 7.12 11.97
CA VAL A 575 -7.26 6.05 11.16
C VAL A 575 -6.81 4.64 11.62
N GLY A 576 -5.67 4.55 12.31
CA GLY A 576 -5.19 3.33 12.95
C GLY A 576 -4.19 2.49 12.15
N PHE A 577 -3.73 2.96 10.99
CA PHE A 577 -2.71 2.24 10.23
C PHE A 577 -1.35 2.25 10.94
N ASP A 578 -0.57 1.20 10.74
CA ASP A 578 0.82 1.17 11.20
C ASP A 578 1.77 1.94 10.30
N TYR A 579 1.63 1.75 8.99
CA TYR A 579 2.46 2.38 7.98
C TYR A 579 1.62 2.90 6.82
N ARG A 580 2.18 3.83 6.07
CA ARG A 580 1.73 4.15 4.71
C ARG A 580 2.84 3.96 3.70
N LEU A 581 2.46 3.73 2.44
CA LEU A 581 3.42 3.72 1.33
C LEU A 581 3.92 5.15 1.03
N HIS A 582 5.24 5.33 0.90
CA HIS A 582 5.84 6.62 0.55
C HIS A 582 5.92 6.80 -0.99
N MET A 583 4.75 6.87 -1.62
CA MET A 583 4.59 6.71 -3.08
C MET A 583 5.37 7.75 -3.91
N ALA A 584 5.55 8.97 -3.38
CA ALA A 584 6.27 10.06 -4.06
C ALA A 584 7.76 9.78 -4.36
N ILE A 585 8.39 8.79 -3.71
CA ILE A 585 9.80 8.44 -3.96
C ILE A 585 9.99 7.89 -5.38
N ALA A 586 9.13 6.96 -5.81
CA ALA A 586 9.25 6.33 -7.12
C ALA A 586 9.10 7.36 -8.25
N ASP A 587 8.10 8.25 -8.16
CA ASP A 587 7.90 9.36 -9.10
C ASP A 587 9.14 10.26 -9.20
N LYS A 588 9.80 10.58 -8.08
CA LYS A 588 11.02 11.39 -8.08
C LYS A 588 12.18 10.70 -8.79
N TRP A 589 12.32 9.38 -8.65
CA TRP A 589 13.33 8.63 -9.41
C TRP A 589 13.03 8.62 -10.90
N ILE A 590 11.77 8.39 -11.31
CA ILE A 590 11.36 8.49 -12.73
C ILE A 590 11.61 9.90 -13.28
N GLU A 591 11.28 10.95 -12.52
CA GLU A 591 11.50 12.35 -12.90
C GLU A 591 13.00 12.64 -13.13
N ASN A 592 13.87 12.10 -12.29
CA ASN A 592 15.33 12.24 -12.42
C ASN A 592 15.89 11.38 -13.56
N LEU A 593 15.42 10.15 -13.75
CA LEU A 593 15.86 9.24 -14.82
C LEU A 593 15.47 9.73 -16.23
N LYS A 594 14.46 10.61 -16.33
CA LYS A 594 14.12 11.35 -17.57
C LYS A 594 15.05 12.53 -17.87
N LYS A 595 15.94 12.92 -16.93
CA LYS A 595 16.93 14.00 -17.06
C LYS A 595 18.34 13.42 -17.18
N ARG A 596 19.31 14.29 -17.49
CA ARG A 596 20.74 13.94 -17.41
C ARG A 596 21.23 14.01 -15.96
N ASP A 597 22.23 13.20 -15.63
CA ASP A 597 22.85 13.16 -14.29
C ASP A 597 23.32 14.56 -13.82
N GLU A 598 23.75 15.42 -14.75
CA GLU A 598 24.22 16.78 -14.43
C GLU A 598 23.10 17.70 -13.90
N ASP A 599 21.85 17.41 -14.25
CA ASP A 599 20.67 18.22 -13.92
C ASP A 599 19.97 17.72 -12.63
N TRP A 600 20.50 16.67 -11.98
CA TRP A 600 19.97 16.12 -10.74
C TRP A 600 20.30 17.04 -9.55
N LYS A 601 19.27 17.40 -8.77
CA LYS A 601 19.40 18.23 -7.58
C LYS A 601 19.44 17.38 -6.33
N MET A 602 20.55 17.44 -5.59
CA MET A 602 20.75 16.71 -4.35
C MET A 602 19.76 17.17 -3.27
N GLY A 603 19.42 18.47 -3.25
CA GLY A 603 18.41 19.05 -2.39
C GLY A 603 17.01 18.46 -2.61
N ASP A 604 16.61 18.28 -3.87
CA ASP A 604 15.27 17.75 -4.23
C ASP A 604 15.14 16.26 -3.90
N ILE A 605 16.22 15.48 -4.10
CA ILE A 605 16.30 14.06 -3.70
C ILE A 605 16.15 13.94 -2.19
N VAL A 606 16.99 14.64 -1.41
CA VAL A 606 16.92 14.64 0.06
C VAL A 606 15.57 15.12 0.55
N HIS A 607 15.03 16.19 -0.03
CA HIS A 607 13.72 16.70 0.36
C HIS A 607 12.63 15.65 0.14
N THR A 608 12.58 14.98 -1.00
CA THR A 608 11.56 13.96 -1.26
C THR A 608 11.63 12.80 -0.28
N LEU A 609 12.84 12.28 0.00
CA LEU A 609 13.03 11.16 0.93
C LEU A 609 12.66 11.51 2.39
N THR A 610 12.83 12.77 2.79
CA THR A 610 12.65 13.25 4.17
C THR A 610 11.36 14.03 4.42
N ASN A 611 10.62 14.45 3.39
CA ASN A 611 9.36 15.21 3.51
C ASN A 611 8.20 14.29 3.94
N ARG A 612 8.23 13.87 5.21
CA ARG A 612 7.25 12.97 5.83
C ARG A 612 6.73 13.56 7.13
N ARG A 613 5.59 13.03 7.60
CA ARG A 613 4.98 13.44 8.87
C ARG A 613 5.72 12.76 10.03
N TRP A 614 6.05 13.53 11.07
CA TRP A 614 6.65 12.98 12.28
C TRP A 614 5.64 12.09 13.03
N LEU A 615 6.12 11.03 13.68
CA LEU A 615 5.36 9.91 14.28
C LEU A 615 4.53 9.03 13.31
N GLU A 616 4.31 9.40 12.06
CA GLU A 616 3.60 8.57 11.08
C GLU A 616 4.61 7.79 10.22
N LYS A 617 4.75 6.48 10.48
CA LYS A 617 5.78 5.63 9.86
C LYS A 617 5.49 5.41 8.37
N CYS A 618 6.54 5.41 7.54
CA CYS A 618 6.42 5.13 6.11
C CYS A 618 7.20 3.89 5.68
N VAL A 619 6.61 3.09 4.79
CA VAL A 619 7.33 2.10 3.96
C VAL A 619 7.81 2.78 2.69
N SER A 620 9.12 2.71 2.44
CA SER A 620 9.80 3.33 1.31
C SER A 620 10.19 2.30 0.25
N TYR A 621 10.15 2.68 -1.02
CA TYR A 621 10.59 1.85 -2.14
C TYR A 621 11.09 2.75 -3.28
N ALA A 622 12.04 2.25 -4.07
CA ALA A 622 12.60 3.01 -5.19
C ALA A 622 11.72 2.92 -6.45
N GLU A 623 11.09 1.76 -6.64
CA GLU A 623 10.16 1.40 -7.71
C GLU A 623 9.21 0.34 -7.17
N SER A 624 7.94 0.36 -7.58
CA SER A 624 6.91 -0.63 -7.24
C SER A 624 6.56 -1.50 -8.44
N HIS A 625 5.58 -2.38 -8.26
CA HIS A 625 4.98 -3.13 -9.35
C HIS A 625 4.43 -2.23 -10.49
N ASP A 626 3.92 -1.03 -10.21
CA ASP A 626 3.38 -0.11 -11.23
C ASP A 626 4.45 0.30 -12.26
N GLN A 627 5.65 0.64 -11.81
CA GLN A 627 6.76 0.97 -12.73
C GLN A 627 7.29 -0.25 -13.48
N ALA A 628 7.03 -1.45 -12.97
CA ALA A 628 7.39 -2.69 -13.64
C ALA A 628 6.35 -3.11 -14.70
N LEU A 629 5.12 -2.58 -14.69
CA LEU A 629 4.07 -2.89 -15.68
C LEU A 629 4.30 -2.22 -17.06
N VAL A 630 3.66 -2.79 -18.09
CA VAL A 630 3.71 -2.30 -19.46
C VAL A 630 3.19 -0.85 -19.55
N GLY A 631 4.00 0.04 -20.13
CA GLY A 631 3.69 1.47 -20.21
C GLY A 631 4.55 2.36 -19.29
N ASP A 632 5.42 1.75 -18.48
CA ASP A 632 6.61 2.39 -17.91
C ASP A 632 7.85 1.48 -18.07
N LYS A 633 8.93 1.75 -17.32
CA LYS A 633 10.14 0.93 -17.27
C LYS A 633 10.64 0.77 -15.82
N THR A 634 11.26 -0.37 -15.52
CA THR A 634 12.05 -0.54 -14.28
C THR A 634 13.21 0.45 -14.24
N ILE A 635 13.73 0.77 -13.05
CA ILE A 635 14.92 1.63 -12.88
C ILE A 635 16.11 1.05 -13.65
N ALA A 636 16.29 -0.27 -13.63
CA ALA A 636 17.33 -0.94 -14.40
C ALA A 636 17.18 -0.67 -15.91
N PHE A 637 15.96 -0.77 -16.46
CA PHE A 637 15.71 -0.55 -17.88
C PHE A 637 15.65 0.95 -18.27
N TRP A 638 15.34 1.86 -17.35
CA TRP A 638 15.59 3.30 -17.50
C TRP A 638 17.09 3.64 -17.58
N LEU A 639 17.92 2.95 -16.80
CA LEU A 639 19.35 3.22 -16.68
C LEU A 639 20.19 2.61 -17.80
N MET A 640 19.83 1.43 -18.29
CA MET A 640 20.63 0.60 -19.20
C MET A 640 19.94 0.24 -20.51
N ASP A 641 18.61 0.30 -20.58
CA ASP A 641 17.79 -0.02 -21.76
C ASP A 641 18.24 -1.33 -22.45
N LYS A 642 18.31 -1.37 -23.78
CA LYS A 642 18.69 -2.55 -24.56
C LYS A 642 20.14 -3.04 -24.36
N ASP A 643 21.06 -2.23 -23.83
CA ASP A 643 22.44 -2.68 -23.57
C ASP A 643 22.46 -3.84 -22.54
N MET A 644 21.40 -3.97 -21.74
CA MET A 644 21.21 -5.10 -20.82
C MET A 644 21.26 -6.46 -21.51
N TYR A 645 20.83 -6.57 -22.78
CA TYR A 645 20.81 -7.85 -23.50
C TYR A 645 22.21 -8.26 -24.00
N ASP A 646 23.07 -7.30 -24.34
CA ASP A 646 24.35 -7.54 -25.01
C ASP A 646 25.57 -7.45 -24.08
N PHE A 647 25.48 -6.68 -22.97
CA PHE A 647 26.64 -6.28 -22.15
C PHE A 647 26.57 -6.71 -20.67
N MET A 648 25.52 -7.43 -20.26
CA MET A 648 25.42 -7.99 -18.91
C MET A 648 26.28 -9.23 -18.67
N ALA A 649 26.97 -9.77 -19.68
CA ALA A 649 27.92 -10.86 -19.50
C ALA A 649 29.26 -10.37 -18.92
N LEU A 650 29.91 -11.21 -18.12
CA LEU A 650 31.24 -10.98 -17.56
C LEU A 650 32.38 -11.34 -18.53
N ASP A 651 32.09 -12.09 -19.61
CA ASP A 651 33.05 -12.54 -20.63
C ASP A 651 33.60 -11.40 -21.52
N ARG A 652 33.00 -10.21 -21.43
CA ARG A 652 33.28 -9.03 -22.25
C ARG A 652 33.42 -7.77 -21.39
N PRO A 653 34.14 -6.74 -21.88
CA PRO A 653 34.16 -5.43 -21.26
C PRO A 653 32.74 -4.87 -21.08
N SER A 654 32.53 -4.22 -19.94
CA SER A 654 31.32 -3.43 -19.68
C SER A 654 31.31 -2.17 -20.55
N THR A 655 30.13 -1.59 -20.80
CA THR A 655 30.00 -0.26 -21.41
C THR A 655 29.88 0.80 -20.31
N PRO A 656 30.25 2.08 -20.57
CA PRO A 656 30.02 3.17 -19.63
C PRO A 656 28.53 3.35 -19.24
N LEU A 657 27.59 2.85 -20.05
CA LEU A 657 26.16 2.86 -19.75
C LEU A 657 25.80 1.77 -18.73
N ILE A 658 26.31 0.56 -18.90
CA ILE A 658 26.13 -0.53 -17.91
C ILE A 658 26.81 -0.18 -16.58
N ASP A 659 28.04 0.35 -16.61
CA ASP A 659 28.75 0.78 -15.39
C ASP A 659 27.98 1.88 -14.65
N ARG A 660 27.43 2.87 -15.39
CA ARG A 660 26.51 3.87 -14.84
C ARG A 660 25.28 3.23 -14.22
N GLY A 661 24.65 2.29 -14.92
CA GLY A 661 23.38 1.69 -14.51
C GLY A 661 23.50 0.82 -13.27
N ILE A 662 24.50 -0.07 -13.22
CA ILE A 662 24.79 -0.89 -12.04
C ILE A 662 25.11 0.00 -10.84
N ALA A 663 25.92 1.06 -11.01
CA ALA A 663 26.23 1.98 -9.93
C ALA A 663 24.98 2.73 -9.41
N LEU A 664 24.20 3.35 -10.31
CA LEU A 664 23.03 4.15 -9.91
C LEU A 664 21.89 3.29 -9.35
N HIS A 665 21.66 2.08 -9.85
CA HIS A 665 20.65 1.15 -9.30
C HIS A 665 20.91 0.86 -7.82
N LYS A 666 22.15 0.49 -7.47
CA LYS A 666 22.61 0.29 -6.08
C LYS A 666 22.45 1.56 -5.23
N MET A 667 22.91 2.71 -5.74
CA MET A 667 22.84 3.98 -5.01
C MET A 667 21.41 4.43 -4.73
N ILE A 668 20.53 4.34 -5.72
CA ILE A 668 19.10 4.71 -5.62
C ILE A 668 18.39 3.83 -4.58
N ARG A 669 18.62 2.50 -4.61
CA ARG A 669 18.00 1.58 -3.65
C ARG A 669 18.49 1.81 -2.23
N LEU A 670 19.81 1.98 -2.04
CA LEU A 670 20.38 2.25 -0.71
C LEU A 670 19.90 3.59 -0.13
N ILE A 671 20.00 4.71 -0.88
CA ILE A 671 19.56 6.02 -0.34
C ILE A 671 18.06 6.05 -0.04
N THR A 672 17.26 5.30 -0.82
CA THR A 672 15.83 5.13 -0.55
C THR A 672 15.60 4.41 0.76
N MET A 673 16.27 3.27 0.99
CA MET A 673 16.16 2.51 2.23
C MET A 673 16.62 3.29 3.47
N SER A 674 17.78 3.94 3.42
CA SER A 674 18.38 4.58 4.60
C SER A 674 17.94 6.02 4.90
N LEU A 675 17.22 6.66 3.98
CA LEU A 675 16.69 8.02 4.18
C LEU A 675 15.17 8.14 4.01
N GLY A 676 14.53 7.22 3.28
CA GLY A 676 13.16 7.35 2.77
C GLY A 676 12.01 6.87 3.67
N GLY A 677 12.27 6.06 4.69
CA GLY A 677 11.22 5.45 5.53
C GLY A 677 11.69 4.79 6.82
N GLU A 678 10.73 4.19 7.52
CA GLU A 678 10.89 3.32 8.71
C GLU A 678 10.69 1.83 8.33
N GLY A 679 10.35 1.58 7.08
CA GLY A 679 10.35 0.28 6.41
C GLY A 679 10.82 0.42 4.96
N TYR A 680 11.21 -0.70 4.37
CA TYR A 680 11.63 -0.83 2.97
C TYR A 680 10.80 -1.88 2.24
N LEU A 681 10.50 -1.64 0.97
CA LEU A 681 9.80 -2.57 0.08
C LEU A 681 10.56 -2.71 -1.26
N ASN A 682 10.59 -3.94 -1.77
CA ASN A 682 11.13 -4.29 -3.08
C ASN A 682 10.17 -5.21 -3.82
N PHE A 683 9.78 -4.86 -5.05
CA PHE A 683 9.03 -5.76 -5.93
C PHE A 683 9.94 -6.81 -6.60
N MET A 684 9.45 -8.06 -6.66
CA MET A 684 10.23 -9.21 -7.11
C MET A 684 10.92 -9.07 -8.48
N GLY A 685 12.23 -9.30 -8.47
CA GLY A 685 13.13 -9.13 -9.61
C GLY A 685 13.85 -7.78 -9.65
N ASN A 686 13.30 -6.73 -9.03
CA ASN A 686 13.92 -5.41 -9.04
C ASN A 686 15.20 -5.38 -8.18
N GLU A 687 15.36 -6.34 -7.26
CA GLU A 687 16.56 -6.47 -6.40
C GLU A 687 17.84 -6.74 -7.18
N PHE A 688 17.75 -7.51 -8.27
CA PHE A 688 18.87 -7.76 -9.18
C PHE A 688 18.77 -6.97 -10.48
N GLY A 689 17.84 -6.01 -10.57
CA GLY A 689 17.62 -5.21 -11.77
C GLY A 689 17.12 -6.05 -12.96
N HIS A 690 16.03 -6.81 -12.77
CA HIS A 690 15.40 -7.60 -13.83
C HIS A 690 15.15 -6.75 -15.09
N PRO A 691 15.51 -7.24 -16.29
CA PRO A 691 15.33 -6.51 -17.55
C PRO A 691 13.85 -6.46 -17.98
N GLU A 692 13.58 -5.79 -19.10
CA GLU A 692 12.26 -5.75 -19.73
C GLU A 692 11.20 -5.06 -18.83
N TRP A 693 9.95 -5.53 -18.88
CA TRP A 693 8.80 -5.10 -18.11
C TRP A 693 7.86 -6.30 -17.90
N ILE A 694 6.76 -6.09 -17.19
CA ILE A 694 5.69 -7.04 -16.92
C ILE A 694 4.51 -6.72 -17.84
N ASP A 695 4.02 -7.71 -18.56
CA ASP A 695 2.76 -7.62 -19.29
C ASP A 695 1.98 -8.92 -19.09
N PHE A 696 0.72 -8.80 -18.72
CA PHE A 696 -0.17 -9.92 -18.44
C PHE A 696 -0.85 -10.39 -19.73
N PRO A 697 -1.22 -11.69 -19.84
CA PRO A 697 -1.96 -12.18 -21.00
C PRO A 697 -3.28 -11.42 -21.14
N ARG A 698 -3.44 -10.69 -22.25
CA ARG A 698 -4.62 -9.86 -22.50
C ARG A 698 -5.02 -9.84 -23.97
N CYS A 699 -6.33 -9.84 -24.19
CA CYS A 699 -6.95 -9.68 -25.49
C CYS A 699 -6.93 -8.22 -25.96
N GLU A 700 -7.34 -7.99 -27.20
CA GLU A 700 -7.61 -6.64 -27.70
C GLU A 700 -8.80 -6.02 -26.96
N GLN A 701 -8.73 -4.72 -26.70
CA GLN A 701 -9.77 -3.97 -26.01
C GLN A 701 -10.20 -2.75 -26.83
N HIS A 702 -11.49 -2.42 -26.74
CA HIS A 702 -12.06 -1.19 -27.27
C HIS A 702 -12.59 -0.37 -26.10
N LEU A 703 -12.00 0.79 -25.86
CA LEU A 703 -12.44 1.69 -24.79
C LEU A 703 -13.80 2.33 -25.15
N PRO A 704 -14.60 2.80 -24.16
CA PRO A 704 -15.91 3.41 -24.41
C PRO A 704 -15.91 4.63 -25.34
N ASN A 705 -14.75 5.27 -25.52
CA ASN A 705 -14.53 6.38 -26.47
C ASN A 705 -14.14 5.92 -27.89
N GLY A 706 -14.21 4.62 -28.18
CA GLY A 706 -13.84 4.01 -29.47
C GLY A 706 -12.33 3.79 -29.67
N LYS A 707 -11.47 4.14 -28.71
CA LYS A 707 -10.02 3.91 -28.83
C LYS A 707 -9.70 2.42 -28.71
N PHE A 708 -9.08 1.88 -29.76
CA PHE A 708 -8.49 0.54 -29.77
C PHE A 708 -7.22 0.49 -28.90
N VAL A 709 -7.11 -0.56 -28.09
CA VAL A 709 -5.92 -0.93 -27.32
C VAL A 709 -5.53 -2.34 -27.76
N PRO A 710 -4.39 -2.51 -28.46
CA PRO A 710 -3.97 -3.83 -28.92
C PRO A 710 -3.64 -4.74 -27.73
N GLY A 711 -4.09 -5.99 -27.80
CA GLY A 711 -3.71 -7.05 -26.87
C GLY A 711 -2.26 -7.49 -27.08
N ASN A 712 -1.85 -8.55 -26.37
CA ASN A 712 -0.55 -9.19 -26.57
C ASN A 712 -0.68 -10.67 -26.99
N ASN A 713 -1.78 -11.01 -27.66
CA ASN A 713 -2.14 -12.38 -28.07
C ASN A 713 -2.21 -13.37 -26.89
N ASN A 714 -2.64 -12.90 -25.71
CA ASN A 714 -2.66 -13.66 -24.45
C ASN A 714 -1.28 -14.25 -24.08
N SER A 715 -0.21 -13.51 -24.34
CA SER A 715 1.16 -13.95 -24.08
C SER A 715 1.51 -13.92 -22.59
N PHE A 716 2.18 -14.99 -22.14
CA PHE A 716 2.79 -15.07 -20.81
C PHE A 716 4.29 -14.72 -20.81
N ASP A 717 4.89 -14.32 -21.94
CA ASP A 717 6.34 -14.09 -22.04
C ASP A 717 6.86 -12.99 -21.10
N LYS A 718 6.03 -12.00 -20.76
CA LYS A 718 6.36 -10.96 -19.77
C LYS A 718 5.71 -11.18 -18.40
N CYS A 719 4.87 -12.21 -18.28
CA CYS A 719 4.20 -12.63 -17.04
C CYS A 719 5.02 -13.73 -16.33
N ARG A 720 6.33 -13.49 -16.17
CA ARG A 720 7.32 -14.41 -15.57
C ARG A 720 8.46 -13.66 -14.88
N ARG A 721 9.22 -14.31 -13.99
CA ARG A 721 10.43 -13.76 -13.32
C ARG A 721 11.66 -14.63 -13.61
N ARG A 722 12.66 -14.06 -14.27
CA ARG A 722 13.93 -14.73 -14.62
C ARG A 722 14.95 -14.67 -13.48
N PHE A 723 14.65 -15.36 -12.38
CA PHE A 723 15.54 -15.49 -11.22
C PHE A 723 16.90 -16.11 -11.59
N ASP A 724 16.95 -16.92 -12.65
CA ASP A 724 18.17 -17.48 -13.24
C ASP A 724 19.20 -16.40 -13.67
N LEU A 725 18.75 -15.19 -14.02
CA LEU A 725 19.66 -14.08 -14.35
C LEU A 725 20.43 -13.59 -13.12
N GLY A 726 19.76 -13.47 -11.97
CA GLY A 726 20.37 -13.04 -10.70
C GLY A 726 21.31 -14.09 -10.11
N ASP A 727 21.06 -15.38 -10.37
CA ASP A 727 21.90 -16.49 -9.89
C ASP A 727 23.07 -16.85 -10.81
N ALA A 728 23.02 -16.43 -12.09
CA ALA A 728 24.07 -16.72 -13.06
C ALA A 728 25.40 -16.05 -12.71
N GLU A 729 26.39 -16.84 -12.28
CA GLU A 729 27.72 -16.35 -11.89
C GLU A 729 28.49 -15.65 -13.01
N TYR A 730 28.10 -15.87 -14.28
CA TYR A 730 28.68 -15.27 -15.48
C TYR A 730 27.97 -13.98 -15.93
N LEU A 731 26.95 -13.51 -15.21
CA LEU A 731 26.21 -12.28 -15.50
C LEU A 731 26.34 -11.22 -14.38
N ARG A 732 26.21 -9.95 -14.77
CA ARG A 732 26.32 -8.78 -13.89
C ARG A 732 25.12 -8.57 -12.96
N TYR A 733 23.98 -9.18 -13.24
CA TYR A 733 22.78 -9.12 -12.37
C TYR A 733 23.09 -9.61 -10.95
N ARG A 734 23.92 -10.66 -10.82
CA ARG A 734 24.38 -11.16 -9.53
C ARG A 734 25.00 -10.07 -8.65
N GLY A 735 25.80 -9.16 -9.21
CA GLY A 735 26.41 -8.08 -8.43
C GLY A 735 25.40 -7.11 -7.82
N MET A 736 24.25 -6.90 -8.47
CA MET A 736 23.13 -6.13 -7.91
C MET A 736 22.39 -6.95 -6.84
N GLN A 737 22.20 -8.26 -7.06
CA GLN A 737 21.59 -9.19 -6.09
C GLN A 737 22.40 -9.28 -4.78
N GLU A 738 23.71 -9.45 -4.87
CA GLU A 738 24.63 -9.52 -3.72
C GLU A 738 24.67 -8.18 -2.96
N PHE A 739 24.53 -7.05 -3.66
CA PHE A 739 24.42 -5.73 -3.02
C PHE A 739 23.09 -5.56 -2.28
N ASP A 740 21.97 -6.00 -2.86
CA ASP A 740 20.68 -6.04 -2.15
C ASP A 740 20.79 -6.85 -0.87
N GLN A 741 21.32 -8.07 -0.97
CA GLN A 741 21.53 -8.94 0.18
C GLN A 741 22.40 -8.26 1.25
N ALA A 742 23.51 -7.63 0.87
CA ALA A 742 24.35 -6.89 1.82
C ALA A 742 23.59 -5.72 2.47
N MET A 743 22.81 -4.96 1.69
CA MET A 743 21.99 -3.85 2.17
C MET A 743 20.95 -4.29 3.22
N GLN A 744 20.21 -5.39 2.99
CA GLN A 744 19.25 -5.91 3.97
C GLN A 744 19.93 -6.36 5.27
N HIS A 745 21.11 -7.01 5.19
CA HIS A 745 21.86 -7.47 6.36
C HIS A 745 22.49 -6.33 7.17
N VAL A 746 22.85 -5.20 6.53
CA VAL A 746 23.29 -3.99 7.25
C VAL A 746 22.15 -3.41 8.08
N GLU A 747 20.92 -3.36 7.56
CA GLU A 747 19.76 -2.96 8.37
C GLU A 747 19.46 -3.95 9.50
N GLU A 748 19.51 -5.26 9.24
CA GLU A 748 19.31 -6.26 10.31
C GLU A 748 20.34 -6.11 11.45
N LYS A 749 21.60 -5.78 11.12
CA LYS A 749 22.67 -5.61 12.11
C LYS A 749 22.60 -4.29 12.88
N TYR A 750 22.27 -3.18 12.20
CA TYR A 750 22.40 -1.83 12.78
C TYR A 750 21.06 -1.10 13.04
N GLY A 751 19.94 -1.58 12.49
CA GLY A 751 18.60 -1.05 12.76
C GLY A 751 18.40 0.43 12.42
N PHE A 752 19.06 0.93 11.37
CA PHE A 752 19.08 2.35 11.04
C PHE A 752 17.70 2.87 10.59
N MET A 753 16.85 2.06 9.95
CA MET A 753 15.54 2.53 9.47
C MET A 753 14.63 2.98 10.61
N THR A 754 14.77 2.46 11.83
CA THR A 754 13.94 2.87 12.98
C THR A 754 14.67 3.73 14.02
N SER A 755 15.90 4.15 13.73
CA SER A 755 16.63 5.10 14.57
C SER A 755 15.97 6.48 14.60
N GLU A 756 15.75 7.02 15.80
CA GLU A 756 15.37 8.43 16.03
C GLU A 756 16.44 9.41 15.53
N HIS A 757 17.72 9.02 15.56
CA HIS A 757 18.77 9.86 15.00
C HIS A 757 18.78 9.77 13.47
N GLN A 758 18.42 10.88 12.82
CA GLN A 758 18.65 11.16 11.40
C GLN A 758 19.17 12.59 11.27
N TYR A 759 20.28 12.80 10.57
CA TYR A 759 20.84 14.12 10.38
C TYR A 759 21.54 14.24 9.02
N ILE A 760 21.04 15.11 8.14
CA ILE A 760 21.64 15.36 6.83
C ILE A 760 22.63 16.51 6.95
N SER A 761 23.92 16.19 7.01
CA SER A 761 25.00 17.17 7.11
C SER A 761 25.32 17.82 5.76
N ARG A 762 25.19 17.09 4.64
CA ARG A 762 25.52 17.61 3.30
C ARG A 762 24.55 17.16 2.22
N LYS A 763 24.27 18.09 1.31
CA LYS A 763 23.49 17.90 0.07
C LYS A 763 24.02 18.87 -0.99
N ASP A 764 25.27 18.69 -1.37
CA ASP A 764 26.05 19.64 -2.15
C ASP A 764 25.72 19.56 -3.65
N GLU A 765 25.37 20.71 -4.25
CA GLU A 765 24.98 20.80 -5.67
C GLU A 765 26.15 21.05 -6.62
N GLY A 766 27.35 21.39 -6.12
CA GLY A 766 28.55 21.47 -6.93
C GLY A 766 29.20 20.10 -7.08
N ASP A 767 29.49 19.47 -5.95
CA ASP A 767 30.15 18.16 -5.89
C ASP A 767 29.21 16.97 -6.13
N ARG A 768 27.89 17.20 -6.09
CA ARG A 768 26.85 16.14 -6.11
C ARG A 768 27.04 15.11 -4.99
N ILE A 769 27.45 15.59 -3.81
CA ILE A 769 27.69 14.77 -2.62
C ILE A 769 26.52 14.90 -1.65
N ILE A 770 25.97 13.77 -1.21
CA ILE A 770 25.02 13.69 -0.10
C ILE A 770 25.69 12.96 1.06
N VAL A 771 25.66 13.55 2.26
CA VAL A 771 26.16 12.93 3.51
C VAL A 771 25.11 13.08 4.59
N TYR A 772 24.86 11.99 5.31
CA TYR A 772 23.98 11.99 6.48
C TYR A 772 24.34 10.90 7.48
N GLU A 773 23.89 11.09 8.71
CA GLU A 773 23.86 10.07 9.76
C GLU A 773 22.44 9.51 9.88
N ARG A 774 22.31 8.19 10.02
CA ARG A 774 21.07 7.51 10.45
C ARG A 774 21.45 6.38 11.39
N GLY A 775 21.02 6.46 12.64
CA GLY A 775 21.58 5.65 13.72
C GLY A 775 23.06 5.99 13.94
N ASP A 776 23.87 4.96 14.21
CA ASP A 776 25.32 5.09 14.42
C ASP A 776 26.15 4.99 13.12
N LEU A 777 25.48 5.08 11.97
CA LEU A 777 26.07 4.96 10.64
C LEU A 777 26.17 6.32 9.95
N VAL A 778 27.33 6.57 9.32
CA VAL A 778 27.55 7.70 8.40
C VAL A 778 27.43 7.19 6.97
N PHE A 779 26.55 7.78 6.18
CA PHE A 779 26.32 7.45 4.78
C PHE A 779 26.92 8.54 3.89
N VAL A 780 27.67 8.13 2.85
CA VAL A 780 28.28 9.04 1.87
C VAL A 780 27.89 8.58 0.46
N PHE A 781 27.25 9.46 -0.31
CA PHE A 781 26.88 9.23 -1.70
C PHE A 781 27.56 10.27 -2.61
N ASN A 782 28.29 9.82 -3.63
CA ASN A 782 28.81 10.65 -4.71
C ASN A 782 28.02 10.39 -5.99
N PHE A 783 27.02 11.24 -6.28
CA PHE A 783 26.23 11.19 -7.51
C PHE A 783 26.93 11.85 -8.71
N HIS A 784 28.14 12.40 -8.55
CA HIS A 784 28.84 13.02 -9.67
C HIS A 784 29.18 11.99 -10.75
N TRP A 785 28.86 12.33 -12.00
CA TRP A 785 29.00 11.47 -13.17
C TRP A 785 30.46 11.20 -13.61
N HIS A 786 31.46 11.88 -13.02
CA HIS A 786 32.89 11.62 -13.29
C HIS A 786 33.87 12.04 -12.18
N ASN A 787 33.55 13.05 -11.35
CA ASN A 787 34.51 13.52 -10.34
C ASN A 787 34.61 12.58 -9.14
N SER A 788 35.86 12.36 -8.71
CA SER A 788 36.23 11.53 -7.57
C SER A 788 37.07 12.37 -6.61
N TYR A 789 36.82 12.26 -5.30
CA TYR A 789 37.37 13.17 -4.30
C TYR A 789 38.23 12.43 -3.28
N SER A 790 39.55 12.67 -3.26
CA SER A 790 40.51 11.87 -2.45
C SER A 790 40.47 12.14 -0.95
N ASP A 791 40.40 13.41 -0.56
CA ASP A 791 40.44 13.87 0.83
C ASP A 791 39.14 14.63 1.18
N TYR A 792 37.98 14.04 0.85
CA TYR A 792 36.70 14.71 1.07
C TYR A 792 36.36 14.73 2.56
N ARG A 793 36.30 15.92 3.15
CA ARG A 793 35.96 16.08 4.57
C ARG A 793 34.46 15.92 4.76
N ILE A 794 34.06 15.08 5.71
CA ILE A 794 32.65 14.85 6.08
C ILE A 794 32.46 15.00 7.59
N GLY A 795 31.31 15.56 7.98
CA GLY A 795 30.94 15.72 9.39
C GLY A 795 30.48 14.40 10.04
N CYS A 796 30.69 14.26 11.35
CA CYS A 796 30.21 13.14 12.16
C CYS A 796 29.97 13.56 13.62
N SER A 797 29.08 12.84 14.32
CA SER A 797 28.67 13.10 15.69
C SER A 797 29.67 12.55 16.72
N LYS A 798 29.95 11.25 16.64
CA LYS A 798 30.73 10.50 17.63
C LYS A 798 32.23 10.58 17.35
N PRO A 799 33.10 10.71 18.37
CA PRO A 799 34.53 10.53 18.20
C PRO A 799 34.88 9.05 18.07
N GLY A 800 35.94 8.77 17.34
CA GLY A 800 36.61 7.47 17.35
C GLY A 800 37.13 7.07 15.98
N LYS A 801 37.13 5.76 15.77
CA LYS A 801 37.56 5.12 14.54
C LYS A 801 36.34 4.59 13.79
N TYR A 802 36.20 4.99 12.53
CA TYR A 802 35.19 4.48 11.62
C TYR A 802 35.80 3.43 10.68
N LYS A 803 35.00 2.43 10.30
CA LYS A 803 35.31 1.46 9.23
C LYS A 803 34.18 1.38 8.22
N VAL A 804 34.51 1.04 6.97
CA VAL A 804 33.55 0.74 5.92
C VAL A 804 32.81 -0.55 6.26
N ILE A 805 31.48 -0.53 6.21
CA ILE A 805 30.62 -1.70 6.42
C ILE A 805 29.81 -2.09 5.18
N LEU A 806 29.67 -1.17 4.23
CA LEU A 806 29.08 -1.40 2.91
C LEU A 806 29.72 -0.43 1.93
N ASN A 807 30.19 -0.93 0.78
CA ASN A 807 30.82 -0.15 -0.27
C ASN A 807 30.23 -0.57 -1.61
N SER A 808 29.47 0.29 -2.27
CA SER A 808 28.89 -0.02 -3.58
C SER A 808 29.93 -0.18 -4.69
N ASP A 809 31.18 0.27 -4.48
CA ASP A 809 32.28 0.09 -5.42
C ASP A 809 32.99 -1.26 -5.29
N ASP A 810 32.58 -2.16 -4.38
CA ASP A 810 33.18 -3.50 -4.31
C ASP A 810 33.00 -4.26 -5.63
N LYS A 811 34.01 -5.03 -6.01
CA LYS A 811 34.01 -5.90 -7.21
C LYS A 811 32.94 -6.98 -7.12
N LEU A 812 32.64 -7.48 -5.92
CA LEU A 812 31.51 -8.41 -5.68
C LEU A 812 30.20 -7.83 -6.20
N PHE A 813 30.00 -6.53 -5.99
CA PHE A 813 28.79 -5.82 -6.42
C PHE A 813 28.88 -5.26 -7.85
N GLY A 814 29.92 -5.63 -8.62
CA GLY A 814 30.17 -5.08 -9.95
C GLY A 814 30.73 -3.64 -9.96
N GLY A 815 31.35 -3.19 -8.86
CA GLY A 815 32.14 -1.96 -8.81
C GLY A 815 33.62 -2.17 -9.19
N PHE A 816 34.43 -1.10 -9.06
CA PHE A 816 35.82 -1.11 -9.52
C PHE A 816 36.85 -1.53 -8.44
N GLY A 817 36.45 -1.58 -7.17
CA GLY A 817 37.28 -1.92 -6.02
C GLY A 817 38.34 -0.86 -5.70
N ARG A 818 37.96 0.42 -5.72
CA ARG A 818 38.88 1.56 -5.53
C ARG A 818 39.05 2.01 -4.08
N ILE A 819 38.18 1.54 -3.18
CA ILE A 819 38.23 1.81 -1.73
C ILE A 819 38.70 0.54 -1.03
N ASP A 820 39.70 0.68 -0.15
CA ASP A 820 40.23 -0.42 0.67
C ASP A 820 39.26 -0.73 1.84
N PRO A 821 38.72 -1.97 1.94
CA PRO A 821 37.80 -2.32 3.02
C PRO A 821 38.46 -2.35 4.41
N GLU A 822 39.79 -2.48 4.50
CA GLU A 822 40.50 -2.49 5.78
C GLU A 822 40.94 -1.10 6.27
N ALA A 823 40.70 -0.05 5.47
CA ALA A 823 41.05 1.32 5.83
C ALA A 823 40.36 1.78 7.13
N GLU A 824 41.13 2.44 7.98
CA GLU A 824 40.68 2.99 9.26
C GLU A 824 40.54 4.52 9.17
N TYR A 825 39.34 5.03 9.48
CA TYR A 825 38.99 6.44 9.31
C TYR A 825 38.87 7.13 10.67
N PHE A 826 39.82 8.00 11.01
CA PHE A 826 39.90 8.62 12.33
C PHE A 826 39.19 9.97 12.38
N SER A 827 38.22 10.13 13.28
CA SER A 827 37.56 11.42 13.52
C SER A 827 38.53 12.43 14.13
N SER A 828 38.51 13.66 13.63
CA SER A 828 39.17 14.82 14.24
C SER A 828 38.12 15.77 14.84
N GLU A 829 38.44 16.35 16.00
CA GLU A 829 37.65 17.41 16.63
C GLU A 829 37.62 18.68 15.77
N GLY A 830 36.47 19.37 15.76
CA GLY A 830 36.30 20.65 15.08
C GLY A 830 35.08 20.66 14.17
N TRP A 831 34.26 21.70 14.33
CA TRP A 831 32.97 21.83 13.66
C TRP A 831 33.08 21.82 12.13
N TYR A 832 32.27 20.98 11.50
CA TYR A 832 32.15 20.85 10.04
C TYR A 832 30.75 20.32 9.70
N ASP A 833 30.07 20.93 8.71
CA ASP A 833 28.70 20.57 8.31
C ASP A 833 27.70 20.44 9.48
N ASP A 834 27.78 21.39 10.43
CA ASP A 834 27.01 21.41 11.69
C ASP A 834 27.11 20.13 12.54
N ARG A 835 28.22 19.39 12.37
CA ARG A 835 28.65 18.28 13.22
C ARG A 835 29.87 18.70 14.06
N PRO A 836 30.05 18.20 15.29
CA PRO A 836 31.16 18.59 16.17
C PRO A 836 32.53 18.09 15.68
N ARG A 837 32.54 17.06 14.82
CA ARG A 837 33.74 16.31 14.38
C ARG A 837 33.67 16.02 12.90
N SER A 838 34.78 15.55 12.35
CA SER A 838 34.87 15.18 10.93
C SER A 838 35.98 14.17 10.66
N PHE A 839 35.85 13.37 9.60
CA PHE A 839 36.96 12.60 9.02
C PHE A 839 37.07 12.85 7.51
N LEU A 840 38.17 12.38 6.91
CA LEU A 840 38.42 12.47 5.47
C LEU A 840 38.10 11.13 4.81
N VAL A 841 37.47 11.15 3.64
CA VAL A 841 37.16 9.94 2.85
C VAL A 841 37.56 10.10 1.39
N TYR A 842 37.93 8.98 0.77
CA TYR A 842 37.96 8.86 -0.69
C TYR A 842 36.55 8.53 -1.19
N ALA A 843 35.97 9.42 -1.99
CA ALA A 843 34.65 9.27 -2.58
C ALA A 843 34.73 9.21 -4.13
N PRO A 844 34.85 8.01 -4.74
CA PRO A 844 34.87 7.85 -6.19
C PRO A 844 33.52 8.22 -6.84
N ALA A 845 33.57 8.63 -8.11
CA ALA A 845 32.38 8.93 -8.91
C ALA A 845 31.38 7.76 -8.95
N ARG A 846 30.08 8.07 -8.80
CA ARG A 846 28.96 7.12 -8.71
C ARG A 846 29.21 6.00 -7.69
N THR A 847 29.40 6.38 -6.42
CA THR A 847 29.53 5.42 -5.31
C THR A 847 28.67 5.80 -4.10
N ALA A 848 28.30 4.79 -3.33
CA ALA A 848 27.73 4.92 -2.00
C ALA A 848 28.56 4.08 -1.01
N VAL A 849 28.94 4.68 0.11
CA VAL A 849 29.75 4.03 1.16
C VAL A 849 29.12 4.31 2.51
N VAL A 850 29.00 3.27 3.33
CA VAL A 850 28.46 3.34 4.68
C VAL A 850 29.56 3.01 5.68
N TYR A 851 29.72 3.89 6.66
CA TYR A 851 30.74 3.79 7.71
C TYR A 851 30.07 3.58 9.06
N ALA A 852 30.55 2.62 9.84
CA ALA A 852 30.17 2.43 11.23
C ALA A 852 31.32 2.87 12.16
N LEU A 853 30.97 3.39 13.34
CA LEU A 853 31.92 3.54 14.43
C LEU A 853 32.34 2.14 14.93
N MET A 854 33.63 1.96 15.20
CA MET A 854 34.17 0.78 15.87
C MET A 854 34.08 0.95 17.38
N ASP A 855 33.66 -0.11 18.07
CA ASP A 855 33.71 -0.25 19.54
C ASP A 855 35.17 -0.34 20.07
#